data_AF-A0A925S8H5-F1
#
_entry.id   AF-A0A925S8H5-F1
#
_cell.length_a   1.000
_cell.length_b   1.000
_cell.length_c   1.000
_cell.angle_alpha   90.00
_cell.angle_beta   90.00
_cell.angle_gamma   90.00
#
_symmetry.space_group_name_H-M   'P 1'
#
loop_
_entity.id
_entity.type
_entity.pdbx_description
1 polymer ?
#
loop_
_entity_poly.entity_id
_entity_poly.type
_entity_poly.pdbx_seq_one_letter_code
_entity_poly.pdbx_strand_id
1 'polypeptide(L)'
;MLDKELTIDDTQAVEAGMTLSARGKVWLVPKVAAVTSEQTVAAMGSELIARLLHRRGFDSADKVAAFLDSSTYVMTSPMELPDVDKAVARLTQAITMKEHITVYGDYDVDGVTGTSVLMTVLKRLGASVDYYIPHRTTEGYGLNLKAVSILASKHRTKLLVTCDCGVSNFAEINFARSLGVDTLVLDHHTMPDALPPAIAIVHPKRLPEDHPLFHLPGVGVAYKVCEALLIDHGFPEEVESLLDFVVLGMIADLVPLIGENRHIVRNGLTALLKSPRPGMQALLAQVKTSGDTDMVAFGIAPRINAVGRLADANTAVELLTTNDQSVADNIAKQLQLENTRRQDICEKIFLEADKMVKDTIDLSVDRCIAIYKEGWHHGVVGIVASKLVEKYNRPVFIGELEPNDNVVKGSARGVEAIDLYEVLKANEHLLNKWGGHKMAAGWGVDSAKADVLCRALTDTCNRMLAEDPMISTLSIDAEAIPFSVDLGLAKGLQSLAPFGMGNRKPIFILRGMTCHSSRVLGKDGKHHRIMLEHAEITQPLECVMWNTQNVIPQDGERVDVAFTPEVNTYNGKDRLQLILTDWRKENTKGDDIDALQATIARVKRPSAKVPVGASSAQANSTAASSATTGGATAASTSALPPTGTRDLRSQTTTWKDLRGYENKKDFLDKATERLGTDIVLFAETAGEEKGFSFLDRASATTSANLIIWQYPPTSNVLREVLERVKPKMVFLVGQEDTSAYDASGFLKRLLGLIKYACNNKDGQVEAEKLAALMGTSKMAIALALTLLRKLHVMDWFAEEGMLFLDLIGAPEGAPEDHPEFKQLADSLAQVKQFRQWMSESSIKEIQLAVASNQIELVSVGETDSLEESALTGNEDLIDDDQSYSREGAI
;
A
#
# COMPACT_ATOMS: atom_id res chain seq x y z
N MET A 1 -10.53 7.09 -9.24
CA MET A 1 -10.99 7.78 -8.02
C MET A 1 -12.52 7.91 -8.04
N LEU A 2 -13.27 7.05 -7.33
CA LEU A 2 -14.59 7.37 -6.74
C LEU A 2 -15.24 6.21 -5.96
N ASP A 3 -14.48 5.17 -5.60
CA ASP A 3 -14.87 4.26 -4.54
C ASP A 3 -14.70 4.95 -3.18
N LYS A 4 -15.70 4.79 -2.30
CA LYS A 4 -15.71 5.25 -0.91
C LYS A 4 -16.65 4.37 -0.12
N GLU A 5 -16.12 3.49 0.72
CA GLU A 5 -16.95 2.71 1.63
C GLU A 5 -17.03 3.44 2.98
N LEU A 6 -18.25 3.89 3.35
CA LEU A 6 -18.50 4.75 4.50
C LEU A 6 -19.71 4.31 5.33
N THR A 7 -19.69 4.75 6.57
CA THR A 7 -19.71 3.82 7.71
C THR A 7 -20.42 4.67 8.83
N ILE A 8 -21.52 4.20 9.48
CA ILE A 8 -22.33 4.84 10.61
C ILE A 8 -23.18 3.84 11.45
N ASP A 9 -23.15 3.94 12.80
CA ASP A 9 -23.92 3.07 13.72
C ASP A 9 -25.38 2.93 13.27
N ASP A 10 -25.94 1.71 13.25
CA ASP A 10 -27.32 1.45 12.77
C ASP A 10 -28.34 2.40 13.41
N THR A 11 -28.15 2.72 14.69
CA THR A 11 -28.97 3.68 15.45
C THR A 11 -28.89 5.09 14.84
N GLN A 12 -27.68 5.56 14.54
CA GLN A 12 -27.42 6.89 13.98
C GLN A 12 -27.81 6.99 12.50
N ALA A 13 -27.68 5.92 11.72
CA ALA A 13 -28.14 5.87 10.34
C ALA A 13 -29.68 6.00 10.26
N VAL A 14 -30.40 5.36 11.18
CA VAL A 14 -31.87 5.49 11.31
C VAL A 14 -32.27 6.88 11.83
N GLU A 15 -31.57 7.45 12.82
CA GLU A 15 -31.79 8.85 13.27
C GLU A 15 -31.51 9.90 12.18
N ALA A 16 -30.62 9.59 11.24
CA ALA A 16 -30.37 10.39 10.04
C ALA A 16 -31.43 10.23 8.94
N GLY A 17 -32.32 9.24 9.05
CA GLY A 17 -33.37 8.96 8.09
C GLY A 17 -32.94 8.13 6.88
N MET A 18 -31.78 7.48 6.92
CA MET A 18 -31.33 6.56 5.85
C MET A 18 -32.03 5.20 5.94
N THR A 19 -32.28 4.60 4.79
CA THR A 19 -32.85 3.25 4.67
C THR A 19 -31.73 2.21 4.56
N LEU A 20 -31.34 1.67 5.71
CA LEU A 20 -30.48 0.49 5.81
C LEU A 20 -31.09 -0.71 5.10
N SER A 21 -30.22 -1.55 4.53
CA SER A 21 -30.60 -2.84 3.98
C SER A 21 -30.80 -3.91 5.04
N ALA A 22 -31.30 -5.07 4.61
CA ALA A 22 -31.41 -6.26 5.44
C ALA A 22 -30.05 -6.81 5.93
N ARG A 23 -28.94 -6.36 5.34
CA ARG A 23 -27.56 -6.65 5.81
C ARG A 23 -26.92 -5.47 6.54
N GLY A 24 -27.70 -4.47 6.96
CA GLY A 24 -27.19 -3.26 7.61
C GLY A 24 -26.26 -2.47 6.69
N LYS A 25 -26.63 -2.29 5.41
CA LYS A 25 -25.84 -1.50 4.44
C LYS A 25 -26.59 -0.27 3.94
N VAL A 26 -25.87 0.82 3.72
CA VAL A 26 -26.38 1.96 2.92
C VAL A 26 -26.00 1.76 1.45
N TRP A 27 -26.97 1.90 0.55
CA TRP A 27 -26.77 1.71 -0.88
C TRP A 27 -26.40 3.03 -1.56
N LEU A 28 -25.27 3.03 -2.27
CA LEU A 28 -24.77 4.20 -2.98
C LEU A 28 -25.29 4.18 -4.42
N VAL A 29 -26.54 4.62 -4.60
CA VAL A 29 -27.21 4.69 -5.91
C VAL A 29 -26.73 5.92 -6.70
N PRO A 30 -26.08 5.74 -7.87
CA PRO A 30 -25.54 6.86 -8.63
C PRO A 30 -26.64 7.64 -9.38
N LYS A 31 -26.44 8.96 -9.53
CA LYS A 31 -27.28 9.79 -10.41
C LYS A 31 -27.17 9.27 -11.85
N VAL A 32 -28.30 9.18 -12.55
CA VAL A 32 -28.40 8.63 -13.90
C VAL A 32 -27.54 9.46 -14.87
N ALA A 33 -26.52 8.83 -15.46
CA ALA A 33 -25.75 9.43 -16.53
C ALA A 33 -26.55 9.43 -17.84
N ALA A 34 -26.49 10.55 -18.58
CA ALA A 34 -26.99 10.60 -19.94
C ALA A 34 -25.98 9.92 -20.88
N VAL A 35 -26.47 9.10 -21.81
CA VAL A 35 -25.67 8.42 -22.83
C VAL A 35 -26.24 8.68 -24.22
N THR A 36 -25.39 8.69 -25.24
CA THR A 36 -25.81 8.92 -26.62
C THR A 36 -26.40 7.65 -27.26
N SER A 37 -27.15 7.83 -28.35
CA SER A 37 -27.58 6.72 -29.20
C SER A 37 -26.41 5.91 -29.74
N GLU A 38 -25.27 6.56 -30.03
CA GLU A 38 -24.05 5.92 -30.53
C GLU A 38 -23.40 5.03 -29.48
N GLN A 39 -23.28 5.52 -28.23
CA GLN A 39 -22.84 4.70 -27.09
C GLN A 39 -23.79 3.52 -26.84
N THR A 40 -25.10 3.73 -27.00
CA THR A 40 -26.11 2.68 -26.86
C THR A 40 -25.97 1.61 -27.94
N VAL A 41 -25.73 2.00 -29.20
CA VAL A 41 -25.45 1.07 -30.31
C VAL A 41 -24.15 0.30 -30.07
N ALA A 42 -23.06 0.99 -29.67
CA ALA A 42 -21.79 0.35 -29.33
C ALA A 42 -21.92 -0.64 -28.15
N ALA A 43 -22.76 -0.33 -27.16
CA ALA A 43 -23.12 -1.18 -26.03
C ALA A 43 -24.16 -2.27 -26.39
N MET A 44 -24.09 -2.83 -27.60
CA MET A 44 -24.95 -3.92 -28.12
C MET A 44 -26.45 -3.56 -28.12
N GLY A 45 -26.79 -2.27 -28.22
CA GLY A 45 -28.16 -1.76 -28.15
C GLY A 45 -28.71 -1.57 -26.74
N SER A 46 -27.92 -1.81 -25.68
CA SER A 46 -28.38 -1.74 -24.29
C SER A 46 -27.97 -0.43 -23.61
N GLU A 47 -28.94 0.44 -23.34
CA GLU A 47 -28.71 1.71 -22.64
C GLU A 47 -28.16 1.48 -21.22
N LEU A 48 -28.57 0.40 -20.54
CA LEU A 48 -28.08 0.04 -19.21
C LEU A 48 -26.58 -0.34 -19.22
N ILE A 49 -26.13 -1.01 -20.29
CA ILE A 49 -24.70 -1.31 -20.49
C ILE A 49 -23.93 -0.04 -20.89
N ALA A 50 -24.51 0.83 -21.73
CA ALA A 50 -23.89 2.12 -22.05
C ALA A 50 -23.69 3.00 -20.80
N ARG A 51 -24.71 3.13 -19.94
CA ARG A 51 -24.63 3.86 -18.66
C ARG A 51 -23.58 3.26 -17.73
N LEU A 52 -23.52 1.92 -17.62
CA LEU A 52 -22.51 1.18 -16.86
C LEU A 52 -21.09 1.47 -17.35
N LEU A 53 -20.86 1.42 -18.65
CA LEU A 53 -19.54 1.62 -19.26
C LEU A 53 -19.10 3.09 -19.21
N HIS A 54 -20.00 4.05 -19.46
CA HIS A 54 -19.74 5.48 -19.28
C HIS A 54 -19.31 5.79 -17.83
N ARG A 55 -20.02 5.24 -16.83
CA ARG A 55 -19.66 5.35 -15.39
C ARG A 55 -18.29 4.73 -15.06
N ARG A 56 -17.79 3.79 -15.87
CA ARG A 56 -16.46 3.18 -15.75
C ARG A 56 -15.37 3.89 -16.59
N GLY A 57 -15.67 5.05 -17.19
CA GLY A 57 -14.72 5.87 -17.96
C GLY A 57 -14.72 5.63 -19.48
N PHE A 58 -15.56 4.70 -19.97
CA PHE A 58 -15.76 4.46 -21.40
C PHE A 58 -16.82 5.44 -21.94
N ASP A 59 -16.46 6.72 -21.94
CA ASP A 59 -17.35 7.86 -22.17
C ASP A 59 -17.68 8.17 -23.64
N SER A 60 -17.05 7.48 -24.60
CA SER A 60 -17.33 7.59 -26.05
C SER A 60 -17.72 6.23 -26.67
N ALA A 61 -18.34 6.27 -27.85
CA ALA A 61 -18.70 5.05 -28.59
C ALA A 61 -17.45 4.22 -28.96
N ASP A 62 -16.34 4.88 -29.34
CA ASP A 62 -15.09 4.21 -29.68
C ASP A 62 -14.46 3.50 -28.46
N LYS A 63 -14.46 4.17 -27.29
CA LYS A 63 -14.00 3.57 -26.03
C LYS A 63 -14.85 2.35 -25.64
N VAL A 64 -16.16 2.41 -25.84
CA VAL A 64 -17.08 1.27 -25.61
C VAL A 64 -16.76 0.12 -26.58
N ALA A 65 -16.59 0.42 -27.88
CA ALA A 65 -16.27 -0.59 -28.89
C ALA A 65 -14.94 -1.30 -28.59
N ALA A 66 -13.86 -0.55 -28.34
CA ALA A 66 -12.53 -1.09 -28.04
C ALA A 66 -12.47 -1.90 -26.73
N PHE A 67 -13.30 -1.57 -25.73
CA PHE A 67 -13.37 -2.34 -24.48
C PHE A 67 -14.06 -3.70 -24.61
N LEU A 68 -15.00 -3.79 -25.57
CA LEU A 68 -15.76 -5.01 -25.87
C LEU A 68 -14.98 -5.91 -26.85
N ASP A 69 -14.49 -5.34 -27.97
CA ASP A 69 -13.76 -6.05 -29.01
C ASP A 69 -12.24 -6.06 -28.76
N SER A 70 -11.78 -7.10 -28.06
CA SER A 70 -10.36 -7.34 -27.80
C SER A 70 -9.53 -7.71 -29.03
N SER A 71 -10.12 -7.95 -30.21
CA SER A 71 -9.36 -8.17 -31.44
C SER A 71 -8.72 -6.88 -31.98
N THR A 72 -9.18 -5.73 -31.49
CA THR A 72 -8.62 -4.40 -31.82
C THR A 72 -7.46 -3.96 -30.92
N TYR A 73 -7.23 -4.64 -29.80
CA TYR A 73 -6.20 -4.26 -28.84
C TYR A 73 -4.83 -4.76 -29.28
N VAL A 74 -3.88 -3.83 -29.42
CA VAL A 74 -2.48 -4.12 -29.72
C VAL A 74 -1.68 -4.19 -28.41
N MET A 75 -0.95 -5.29 -28.22
CA MET A 75 -0.08 -5.48 -27.06
C MET A 75 1.09 -4.50 -27.07
N THR A 76 1.42 -3.97 -25.88
CA THR A 76 2.52 -3.01 -25.67
C THR A 76 3.88 -3.71 -25.78
N SER A 77 4.90 -3.07 -26.35
CA SER A 77 6.20 -3.73 -26.55
C SER A 77 6.86 -4.08 -25.22
N PRO A 78 7.48 -5.26 -25.07
CA PRO A 78 8.29 -5.55 -23.88
C PRO A 78 9.48 -4.59 -23.74
N MET A 79 9.94 -3.98 -24.84
CA MET A 79 11.04 -3.01 -24.84
C MET A 79 10.66 -1.64 -24.24
N GLU A 80 9.37 -1.41 -23.96
CA GLU A 80 8.90 -0.20 -23.26
C GLU A 80 9.09 -0.32 -21.73
N LEU A 81 9.32 -1.53 -21.18
CA LEU A 81 9.76 -1.70 -19.80
C LEU A 81 11.25 -1.36 -19.65
N PRO A 82 11.65 -0.49 -18.71
CA PRO A 82 13.05 -0.13 -18.52
C PRO A 82 13.94 -1.33 -18.16
N ASP A 83 15.17 -1.33 -18.70
CA ASP A 83 16.21 -2.35 -18.54
C ASP A 83 15.90 -3.76 -19.11
N VAL A 84 14.81 -3.96 -19.88
CA VAL A 84 14.55 -5.25 -20.57
C VAL A 84 15.67 -5.57 -21.56
N ASP A 85 16.22 -4.57 -22.23
CA ASP A 85 17.39 -4.68 -23.10
C ASP A 85 18.60 -5.30 -22.37
N LYS A 86 18.90 -4.82 -21.16
CA LYS A 86 20.00 -5.30 -20.30
C LYS A 86 19.71 -6.69 -19.76
N ALA A 87 18.46 -6.96 -19.38
CA ALA A 87 18.03 -8.26 -18.89
C ALA A 87 18.17 -9.34 -19.97
N VAL A 88 17.65 -9.08 -21.18
CA VAL A 88 17.80 -9.97 -22.35
C VAL A 88 19.28 -10.18 -22.66
N ALA A 89 20.07 -9.10 -22.83
CA ALA A 89 21.49 -9.22 -23.14
C ALA A 89 22.28 -10.07 -22.12
N ARG A 90 22.01 -9.90 -20.81
CA ARG A 90 22.68 -10.67 -19.75
C ARG A 90 22.22 -12.13 -19.69
N LEU A 91 20.97 -12.42 -20.03
CA LEU A 91 20.44 -13.78 -20.16
C LEU A 91 21.00 -14.49 -21.40
N THR A 92 20.99 -13.84 -22.57
CA THR A 92 21.60 -14.34 -23.82
C THR A 92 23.10 -14.62 -23.62
N GLN A 93 23.81 -13.79 -22.86
CA GLN A 93 25.19 -14.07 -22.44
C GLN A 93 25.29 -15.33 -21.58
N ALA A 94 24.48 -15.46 -20.52
CA ALA A 94 24.53 -16.60 -19.61
C ALA A 94 24.24 -17.94 -20.32
N ILE A 95 23.22 -17.95 -21.20
CA ILE A 95 22.86 -19.09 -22.05
C ILE A 95 24.04 -19.47 -22.95
N THR A 96 24.61 -18.49 -23.66
CA THR A 96 25.73 -18.70 -24.60
C THR A 96 26.99 -19.22 -23.91
N MET A 97 27.33 -18.66 -22.74
CA MET A 97 28.50 -19.05 -21.95
C MET A 97 28.27 -20.31 -21.09
N LYS A 98 27.04 -20.84 -21.05
CA LYS A 98 26.60 -21.94 -20.17
C LYS A 98 26.88 -21.67 -18.70
N GLU A 99 26.71 -20.41 -18.30
CA GLU A 99 26.69 -20.01 -16.90
C GLU A 99 25.49 -20.65 -16.18
N HIS A 100 25.65 -20.93 -14.89
CA HIS A 100 24.55 -21.43 -14.09
C HIS A 100 23.65 -20.28 -13.63
N ILE A 101 22.38 -20.34 -14.00
CA ILE A 101 21.34 -19.36 -13.67
C ILE A 101 20.48 -19.94 -12.54
N THR A 102 20.20 -19.15 -11.50
CA THR A 102 19.16 -19.50 -10.51
C THR A 102 18.04 -18.48 -10.57
N VAL A 103 16.80 -18.96 -10.70
CA VAL A 103 15.59 -18.14 -10.57
C VAL A 103 15.17 -18.09 -9.11
N TYR A 104 15.06 -16.90 -8.52
CA TYR A 104 14.64 -16.70 -7.13
C TYR A 104 13.25 -16.07 -7.11
N GLY A 105 12.22 -16.86 -6.79
CA GLY A 105 10.82 -16.40 -6.74
C GLY A 105 10.29 -16.23 -5.32
N ASP A 106 9.09 -15.67 -5.14
CA ASP A 106 8.34 -15.77 -3.88
C ASP A 106 7.48 -17.04 -3.77
N TYR A 107 7.05 -17.38 -2.56
CA TYR A 107 6.24 -18.58 -2.22
C TYR A 107 4.75 -18.48 -2.61
N ASP A 108 4.34 -17.36 -3.19
CA ASP A 108 2.98 -17.00 -3.58
C ASP A 108 2.65 -17.51 -4.99
N VAL A 109 1.41 -17.36 -5.48
CA VAL A 109 1.02 -17.78 -6.84
C VAL A 109 1.76 -16.95 -7.90
N ASP A 110 1.99 -15.66 -7.65
CA ASP A 110 2.66 -14.81 -8.64
C ASP A 110 4.15 -15.18 -8.78
N GLY A 111 4.92 -15.13 -7.69
CA GLY A 111 6.29 -15.66 -7.64
C GLY A 111 6.47 -17.10 -8.14
N VAL A 112 5.56 -18.03 -7.83
CA VAL A 112 5.59 -19.42 -8.33
C VAL A 112 5.31 -19.48 -9.84
N THR A 113 4.38 -18.69 -10.37
CA THR A 113 4.04 -18.72 -11.81
C THR A 113 5.06 -17.95 -12.65
N GLY A 114 5.59 -16.83 -12.16
CA GLY A 114 6.72 -16.11 -12.75
C GLY A 114 8.00 -16.95 -12.79
N THR A 115 8.30 -17.65 -11.70
CA THR A 115 9.36 -18.68 -11.69
C THR A 115 9.10 -19.75 -12.74
N SER A 116 7.86 -20.24 -12.85
CA SER A 116 7.51 -21.28 -13.84
C SER A 116 7.64 -20.79 -15.29
N VAL A 117 7.33 -19.53 -15.58
CA VAL A 117 7.55 -18.88 -16.88
C VAL A 117 9.06 -18.82 -17.21
N LEU A 118 9.87 -18.26 -16.31
CA LEU A 118 11.33 -18.15 -16.47
C LEU A 118 11.97 -19.53 -16.63
N MET A 119 11.64 -20.49 -15.76
CA MET A 119 12.12 -21.86 -15.83
C MET A 119 11.72 -22.56 -17.14
N THR A 120 10.53 -22.29 -17.68
CA THR A 120 10.10 -22.84 -18.97
C THR A 120 10.96 -22.31 -20.11
N VAL A 121 11.10 -20.98 -20.23
CA VAL A 121 11.83 -20.35 -21.35
C VAL A 121 13.33 -20.62 -21.27
N LEU A 122 13.94 -20.51 -20.08
CA LEU A 122 15.38 -20.74 -19.92
C LEU A 122 15.76 -22.21 -20.22
N LYS A 123 14.94 -23.19 -19.80
CA LYS A 123 15.12 -24.59 -20.23
C LYS A 123 14.94 -24.77 -21.73
N ARG A 124 13.92 -24.11 -22.33
CA ARG A 124 13.62 -24.15 -23.77
C ARG A 124 14.74 -23.57 -24.65
N LEU A 125 15.50 -22.60 -24.12
CA LEU A 125 16.69 -22.01 -24.76
C LEU A 125 18.01 -22.75 -24.40
N GLY A 126 17.94 -23.81 -23.59
CA GLY A 126 19.09 -24.66 -23.27
C GLY A 126 20.01 -24.13 -22.15
N ALA A 127 19.52 -23.22 -21.30
CA ALA A 127 20.26 -22.72 -20.15
C ALA A 127 20.58 -23.82 -19.12
N SER A 128 21.70 -23.68 -18.41
CA SER A 128 21.90 -24.38 -17.14
C SER A 128 21.14 -23.60 -16.06
N VAL A 129 19.93 -24.04 -15.71
CA VAL A 129 19.02 -23.28 -14.84
C VAL A 129 18.38 -24.12 -13.73
N ASP A 130 18.39 -23.60 -12.52
CA ASP A 130 17.60 -24.07 -11.37
C ASP A 130 16.78 -22.94 -10.74
N TYR A 131 16.06 -23.24 -9.65
CA TYR A 131 15.24 -22.25 -8.94
C TYR A 131 15.34 -22.39 -7.42
N TYR A 132 14.99 -21.32 -6.72
CA TYR A 132 14.87 -21.25 -5.27
C TYR A 132 13.60 -20.48 -4.90
N ILE A 133 12.74 -21.07 -4.08
CA ILE A 133 11.61 -20.40 -3.44
C ILE A 133 11.85 -20.39 -1.92
N PRO A 134 11.87 -19.23 -1.23
CA PRO A 134 12.15 -19.14 0.19
C PRO A 134 10.99 -19.69 1.03
N HIS A 135 11.30 -20.34 2.15
CA HIS A 135 10.27 -20.89 3.02
C HIS A 135 9.69 -19.82 3.96
N ARG A 136 8.45 -19.39 3.67
CA ARG A 136 7.71 -18.27 4.30
C ARG A 136 7.87 -18.13 5.81
N THR A 137 7.80 -19.23 6.55
CA THR A 137 7.80 -19.21 8.03
C THR A 137 9.20 -19.09 8.63
N THR A 138 10.26 -19.48 7.91
CA THR A 138 11.63 -19.65 8.44
C THR A 138 12.66 -18.73 7.80
N GLU A 139 12.39 -18.25 6.59
CA GLU A 139 13.22 -17.26 5.88
C GLU A 139 12.49 -15.93 5.71
N GLY A 140 11.17 -15.95 5.52
CA GLY A 140 10.35 -14.78 5.24
C GLY A 140 10.18 -14.53 3.74
N TYR A 141 9.93 -13.27 3.39
CA TYR A 141 9.77 -12.78 2.02
C TYR A 141 11.09 -12.20 1.48
N GLY A 142 11.31 -12.35 0.17
CA GLY A 142 12.45 -11.76 -0.55
C GLY A 142 13.76 -12.53 -0.40
N LEU A 143 14.85 -11.91 -0.83
CA LEU A 143 16.18 -12.51 -0.75
C LEU A 143 16.67 -12.52 0.70
N ASN A 144 17.49 -13.51 1.05
CA ASN A 144 18.23 -13.53 2.32
C ASN A 144 19.71 -13.92 2.10
N LEU A 145 20.60 -13.35 2.91
CA LEU A 145 22.06 -13.52 2.80
C LEU A 145 22.51 -14.99 2.86
N LYS A 146 21.81 -15.83 3.62
CA LYS A 146 22.12 -17.26 3.77
C LYS A 146 21.79 -18.03 2.49
N ALA A 147 20.64 -17.78 1.86
CA ALA A 147 20.29 -18.35 0.57
C ALA A 147 21.27 -17.88 -0.53
N VAL A 148 21.56 -16.58 -0.62
CA VAL A 148 22.55 -16.03 -1.57
C VAL A 148 23.92 -16.70 -1.42
N SER A 149 24.39 -16.89 -0.17
CA SER A 149 25.64 -17.61 0.11
C SER A 149 25.59 -19.07 -0.35
N ILE A 150 24.48 -19.78 -0.12
CA ILE A 150 24.28 -21.17 -0.55
C ILE A 150 24.26 -21.31 -2.08
N LEU A 151 23.56 -20.42 -2.78
CA LEU A 151 23.47 -20.43 -4.25
C LEU A 151 24.84 -20.19 -4.89
N ALA A 152 25.52 -19.11 -4.50
CA ALA A 152 26.87 -18.80 -4.99
C ALA A 152 27.89 -19.92 -4.70
N SER A 153 27.85 -20.52 -3.50
CA SER A 153 28.86 -21.49 -3.06
C SER A 153 28.59 -22.93 -3.49
N LYS A 154 27.34 -23.41 -3.40
CA LYS A 154 26.98 -24.82 -3.67
C LYS A 154 26.41 -25.02 -5.06
N HIS A 155 25.44 -24.19 -5.47
CA HIS A 155 24.81 -24.27 -6.79
C HIS A 155 25.74 -23.75 -7.89
N ARG A 156 26.73 -22.92 -7.52
CA ARG A 156 27.68 -22.24 -8.43
C ARG A 156 27.00 -21.23 -9.34
N THR A 157 25.88 -20.69 -8.89
CA THR A 157 25.13 -19.61 -9.55
C THR A 157 26.08 -18.49 -9.99
N LYS A 158 25.98 -18.11 -11.26
CA LYS A 158 26.70 -17.00 -11.89
C LYS A 158 25.77 -15.82 -12.17
N LEU A 159 24.50 -16.11 -12.46
CA LEU A 159 23.43 -15.14 -12.64
C LEU A 159 22.25 -15.50 -11.75
N LEU A 160 21.86 -14.59 -10.87
CA LEU A 160 20.63 -14.67 -10.08
C LEU A 160 19.53 -13.86 -10.80
N VAL A 161 18.36 -14.45 -11.02
CA VAL A 161 17.22 -13.77 -11.64
C VAL A 161 16.10 -13.77 -10.62
N THR A 162 15.84 -12.62 -9.99
CA THR A 162 14.75 -12.51 -9.02
C THR A 162 13.44 -12.30 -9.75
N CYS A 163 12.36 -12.87 -9.20
CA CYS A 163 11.00 -12.74 -9.71
C CYS A 163 10.07 -12.47 -8.55
N ASP A 164 9.17 -11.48 -8.69
CA ASP A 164 8.19 -11.09 -7.65
C ASP A 164 8.84 -10.61 -6.32
N CYS A 165 10.14 -10.31 -6.38
CA CYS A 165 10.93 -9.80 -5.27
C CYS A 165 12.26 -9.22 -5.74
N GLY A 166 12.96 -8.54 -4.82
CA GLY A 166 14.34 -8.09 -5.01
C GLY A 166 14.53 -6.58 -5.07
N VAL A 167 13.50 -5.78 -5.39
CA VAL A 167 13.65 -4.31 -5.56
C VAL A 167 14.05 -3.60 -4.25
N SER A 168 13.78 -4.20 -3.09
CA SER A 168 14.20 -3.74 -1.76
C SER A 168 15.45 -4.43 -1.19
N ASN A 169 15.96 -5.49 -1.84
CA ASN A 169 17.04 -6.34 -1.30
C ASN A 169 18.45 -5.79 -1.59
N PHE A 170 18.71 -4.53 -1.20
CA PHE A 170 19.99 -3.87 -1.45
C PHE A 170 21.18 -4.64 -0.85
N ALA A 171 21.05 -5.11 0.40
CA ALA A 171 22.12 -5.81 1.11
C ALA A 171 22.44 -7.16 0.45
N GLU A 172 21.42 -7.94 0.10
CA GLU A 172 21.57 -9.27 -0.48
C GLU A 172 22.13 -9.23 -1.90
N ILE A 173 21.69 -8.25 -2.71
CA ILE A 173 22.17 -8.09 -4.09
C ILE A 173 23.61 -7.53 -4.11
N ASN A 174 23.95 -6.61 -3.20
CA ASN A 174 25.32 -6.18 -3.02
C ASN A 174 26.23 -7.33 -2.53
N PHE A 175 25.72 -8.21 -1.67
CA PHE A 175 26.43 -9.40 -1.23
C PHE A 175 26.60 -10.42 -2.36
N ALA A 176 25.58 -10.69 -3.18
CA ALA A 176 25.68 -11.54 -4.37
C ALA A 176 26.78 -11.03 -5.32
N ARG A 177 26.79 -9.72 -5.60
CA ARG A 177 27.83 -9.05 -6.38
C ARG A 177 29.22 -9.21 -5.77
N SER A 178 29.36 -9.14 -4.44
CA SER A 178 30.64 -9.36 -3.75
C SER A 178 31.18 -10.79 -3.89
N LEU A 179 30.29 -11.78 -4.13
CA LEU A 179 30.64 -13.18 -4.41
C LEU A 179 30.89 -13.46 -5.91
N GLY A 180 30.83 -12.43 -6.76
CA GLY A 180 30.94 -12.57 -8.21
C GLY A 180 29.74 -13.27 -8.84
N VAL A 181 28.53 -12.98 -8.34
CA VAL A 181 27.25 -13.39 -8.90
C VAL A 181 26.52 -12.14 -9.39
N ASP A 182 26.18 -12.09 -10.67
CA ASP A 182 25.37 -11.01 -11.23
C ASP A 182 23.90 -11.16 -10.80
N THR A 183 23.13 -10.09 -10.84
CA THR A 183 21.69 -10.14 -10.51
C THR A 183 20.85 -9.33 -11.50
N LEU A 184 19.72 -9.89 -11.91
CA LEU A 184 18.61 -9.20 -12.59
C LEU A 184 17.42 -9.19 -11.63
N VAL A 185 16.75 -8.05 -11.50
CA VAL A 185 15.55 -7.91 -10.67
C VAL A 185 14.33 -7.76 -11.56
N LEU A 186 13.38 -8.71 -11.46
CA LEU A 186 12.08 -8.67 -12.13
C LEU A 186 10.99 -8.59 -11.06
N ASP A 187 10.51 -7.38 -10.78
CA ASP A 187 9.69 -7.09 -9.60
C ASP A 187 8.63 -6.03 -9.92
N HIS A 188 7.57 -5.97 -9.11
CA HIS A 188 6.46 -5.03 -9.23
C HIS A 188 6.12 -4.31 -7.91
N HIS A 189 6.82 -4.60 -6.82
CA HIS A 189 6.55 -4.10 -5.46
C HIS A 189 6.70 -2.58 -5.31
N THR A 190 6.60 -2.06 -4.08
CA THR A 190 6.81 -0.63 -3.81
C THR A 190 8.32 -0.34 -3.84
N MET A 191 8.76 0.51 -4.76
CA MET A 191 10.18 0.82 -4.93
C MET A 191 10.71 1.65 -3.75
N PRO A 192 11.92 1.35 -3.22
CA PRO A 192 12.60 2.19 -2.24
C PRO A 192 13.34 3.38 -2.89
N ASP A 193 13.67 4.40 -2.09
CA ASP A 193 14.47 5.56 -2.51
C ASP A 193 15.84 5.20 -3.14
N ALA A 194 16.39 4.04 -2.77
CA ALA A 194 17.70 3.56 -3.21
C ALA A 194 17.60 2.15 -3.77
N LEU A 195 17.70 2.02 -5.09
CA LEU A 195 17.62 0.74 -5.81
C LEU A 195 18.89 -0.12 -5.61
N PRO A 196 18.76 -1.46 -5.62
CA PRO A 196 19.89 -2.39 -5.46
C PRO A 196 20.92 -2.32 -6.61
N PRO A 197 22.19 -2.71 -6.39
CA PRO A 197 23.25 -2.61 -7.39
C PRO A 197 23.25 -3.76 -8.43
N ALA A 198 22.07 -4.07 -8.98
CA ALA A 198 21.83 -5.10 -9.99
C ALA A 198 22.28 -4.68 -11.41
N ILE A 199 22.34 -5.64 -12.35
CA ILE A 199 22.66 -5.40 -13.77
C ILE A 199 21.46 -4.82 -14.54
N ALA A 200 20.24 -5.22 -14.16
CA ALA A 200 18.96 -4.71 -14.67
C ALA A 200 17.92 -4.72 -13.55
N ILE A 201 17.02 -3.74 -13.54
CA ILE A 201 15.86 -3.71 -12.63
C ILE A 201 14.61 -3.46 -13.47
N VAL A 202 14.07 -4.53 -14.05
CA VAL A 202 12.84 -4.45 -14.84
C VAL A 202 11.68 -4.31 -13.86
N HIS A 203 11.06 -3.13 -13.86
CA HIS A 203 10.04 -2.79 -12.86
C HIS A 203 8.98 -1.85 -13.46
N PRO A 204 7.69 -2.21 -13.44
CA PRO A 204 6.65 -1.48 -14.16
C PRO A 204 6.36 -0.10 -13.56
N LYS A 205 6.54 0.07 -12.23
CA LYS A 205 6.40 1.37 -11.57
C LYS A 205 7.53 2.38 -11.87
N ARG A 206 8.45 2.06 -12.79
CA ARG A 206 9.39 3.03 -13.41
C ARG A 206 8.76 3.76 -14.61
N LEU A 207 7.50 3.48 -14.92
CA LEU A 207 6.71 4.10 -15.98
C LEU A 207 5.62 4.99 -15.35
N PRO A 208 5.01 5.91 -16.12
CA PRO A 208 3.86 6.70 -15.68
C PRO A 208 2.68 5.83 -15.21
N GLU A 209 1.87 6.32 -14.24
CA GLU A 209 0.76 5.55 -13.66
C GLU A 209 -0.32 5.14 -14.69
N ASP A 210 -0.46 5.89 -15.80
CA ASP A 210 -1.40 5.64 -16.89
C ASP A 210 -0.84 4.73 -18.00
N HIS A 211 0.43 4.32 -17.91
CA HIS A 211 1.05 3.45 -18.90
C HIS A 211 0.45 2.02 -18.86
N PRO A 212 0.13 1.38 -20.01
CA PRO A 212 -0.53 0.06 -20.02
C PRO A 212 0.17 -1.04 -19.22
N LEU A 213 1.50 -0.97 -19.13
CA LEU A 213 2.34 -1.92 -18.39
C LEU A 213 2.57 -1.58 -16.91
N PHE A 214 2.13 -0.41 -16.41
CA PHE A 214 2.37 0.04 -15.02
C PHE A 214 1.78 -0.92 -13.96
N HIS A 215 0.69 -1.60 -14.30
CA HIS A 215 -0.01 -2.55 -13.43
C HIS A 215 0.34 -4.03 -13.72
N LEU A 216 1.49 -4.34 -14.33
CA LEU A 216 1.96 -5.72 -14.40
C LEU A 216 2.34 -6.25 -13.00
N PRO A 217 1.99 -7.51 -12.66
CA PRO A 217 2.54 -8.22 -11.51
C PRO A 217 3.90 -8.86 -11.86
N GLY A 218 4.56 -9.49 -10.89
CA GLY A 218 5.83 -10.22 -11.09
C GLY A 218 5.78 -11.25 -12.23
N VAL A 219 4.71 -12.06 -12.37
CA VAL A 219 4.55 -12.97 -13.52
C VAL A 219 4.41 -12.21 -14.84
N GLY A 220 3.82 -11.01 -14.82
CA GLY A 220 3.68 -10.13 -15.99
C GLY A 220 5.00 -9.51 -16.42
N VAL A 221 5.84 -9.11 -15.47
CA VAL A 221 7.21 -8.63 -15.73
C VAL A 221 8.08 -9.76 -16.27
N ALA A 222 8.02 -10.94 -15.64
CA ALA A 222 8.70 -12.15 -16.13
C ALA A 222 8.24 -12.53 -17.54
N TYR A 223 6.93 -12.45 -17.82
CA TYR A 223 6.37 -12.68 -19.14
C TYR A 223 6.90 -11.70 -20.19
N LYS A 224 6.95 -10.39 -19.91
CA LYS A 224 7.51 -9.41 -20.86
C LYS A 224 9.01 -9.59 -21.12
N VAL A 225 9.80 -9.96 -20.11
CA VAL A 225 11.22 -10.32 -20.33
C VAL A 225 11.35 -11.61 -21.15
N CYS A 226 10.51 -12.60 -20.90
CA CYS A 226 10.45 -13.83 -21.70
C CYS A 226 9.96 -13.58 -23.14
N GLU A 227 9.03 -12.65 -23.36
CA GLU A 227 8.57 -12.21 -24.68
C GLU A 227 9.76 -11.65 -25.49
N ALA A 228 10.49 -10.68 -24.93
CA ALA A 228 11.67 -10.11 -25.57
C ALA A 228 12.78 -11.16 -25.80
N LEU A 229 13.04 -12.05 -24.82
CA LEU A 229 14.08 -13.09 -24.93
C LEU A 229 13.75 -14.16 -25.98
N LEU A 230 12.47 -14.55 -26.10
CA LEU A 230 12.01 -15.47 -27.15
C LEU A 230 12.08 -14.82 -28.54
N ILE A 231 11.77 -13.54 -28.66
CA ILE A 231 11.93 -12.78 -29.91
C ILE A 231 13.41 -12.69 -30.32
N ASP A 232 14.31 -12.35 -29.37
CA ASP A 232 15.78 -12.32 -29.57
C ASP A 232 16.35 -13.65 -30.10
N HIS A 233 15.81 -14.77 -29.58
CA HIS A 233 16.22 -16.12 -29.99
C HIS A 233 15.43 -16.71 -31.19
N GLY A 234 14.47 -15.95 -31.76
CA GLY A 234 13.73 -16.36 -32.96
C GLY A 234 12.59 -17.35 -32.74
N PHE A 235 11.94 -17.34 -31.57
CA PHE A 235 10.77 -18.17 -31.22
C PHE A 235 9.53 -17.33 -30.78
N PRO A 236 9.13 -16.26 -31.52
CA PRO A 236 8.00 -15.42 -31.14
C PRO A 236 6.66 -16.18 -31.01
N GLU A 237 6.49 -17.28 -31.74
CA GLU A 237 5.29 -18.13 -31.69
C GLU A 237 5.11 -18.88 -30.36
N GLU A 238 6.16 -19.02 -29.55
CA GLU A 238 6.05 -19.68 -28.24
C GLU A 238 5.57 -18.73 -27.13
N VAL A 239 5.48 -17.42 -27.38
CA VAL A 239 5.07 -16.41 -26.38
C VAL A 239 3.64 -16.62 -25.88
N GLU A 240 2.67 -16.87 -26.78
CA GLU A 240 1.28 -17.16 -26.38
C GLU A 240 1.16 -18.45 -25.54
N SER A 241 2.11 -19.39 -25.69
CA SER A 241 2.10 -20.65 -24.95
C SER A 241 2.35 -20.46 -23.44
N LEU A 242 2.80 -19.29 -23.00
CA LEU A 242 3.06 -18.97 -21.59
C LEU A 242 1.81 -18.46 -20.85
N LEU A 243 0.76 -18.07 -21.58
CA LEU A 243 -0.40 -17.35 -21.03
C LEU A 243 -1.21 -18.16 -19.99
N ASP A 244 -1.08 -19.48 -19.96
CA ASP A 244 -1.70 -20.35 -18.96
C ASP A 244 -1.01 -20.31 -17.58
N PHE A 245 0.29 -19.99 -17.52
CA PHE A 245 0.95 -19.61 -16.26
C PHE A 245 0.57 -18.18 -15.86
N VAL A 246 0.70 -17.24 -16.80
CA VAL A 246 0.59 -15.80 -16.57
C VAL A 246 -0.79 -15.42 -16.02
N VAL A 247 -1.86 -16.02 -16.54
CA VAL A 247 -3.22 -15.79 -16.05
C VAL A 247 -3.43 -16.20 -14.58
N LEU A 248 -2.67 -17.16 -14.06
CA LEU A 248 -2.82 -17.62 -12.68
C LEU A 248 -2.25 -16.60 -11.68
N GLY A 249 -1.05 -16.09 -11.92
CA GLY A 249 -0.43 -15.03 -11.09
C GLY A 249 -1.24 -13.74 -11.16
N MET A 250 -1.57 -13.25 -12.36
CA MET A 250 -2.33 -12.00 -12.54
C MET A 250 -3.68 -11.97 -11.83
N ILE A 251 -4.43 -13.09 -11.83
CA ILE A 251 -5.71 -13.15 -11.10
C ILE A 251 -5.49 -13.31 -9.59
N ALA A 252 -4.37 -13.93 -9.15
CA ALA A 252 -4.06 -14.11 -7.74
C ALA A 252 -3.55 -12.83 -7.06
N ASP A 253 -2.74 -12.02 -7.74
CA ASP A 253 -2.29 -10.67 -7.30
C ASP A 253 -3.39 -9.60 -7.45
N LEU A 254 -4.56 -9.96 -8.00
CA LEU A 254 -5.72 -9.08 -8.15
C LEU A 254 -5.45 -7.82 -9.00
N VAL A 255 -4.60 -7.90 -10.03
CA VAL A 255 -4.26 -6.70 -10.82
C VAL A 255 -5.47 -6.12 -11.57
N PRO A 256 -5.52 -4.79 -11.81
CA PRO A 256 -6.58 -4.16 -12.59
C PRO A 256 -6.77 -4.79 -13.98
N LEU A 257 -7.95 -5.37 -14.23
CA LEU A 257 -8.31 -6.05 -15.48
C LEU A 257 -8.85 -5.06 -16.52
N ILE A 258 -7.99 -4.09 -16.87
CA ILE A 258 -8.14 -3.09 -17.93
C ILE A 258 -6.93 -3.16 -18.89
N GLY A 259 -7.02 -2.57 -20.08
CA GLY A 259 -5.90 -2.48 -21.04
C GLY A 259 -5.17 -3.81 -21.30
N GLU A 260 -3.84 -3.77 -21.23
CA GLU A 260 -2.95 -4.93 -21.42
C GLU A 260 -3.35 -6.11 -20.53
N ASN A 261 -3.54 -5.86 -19.23
CA ASN A 261 -3.90 -6.88 -18.25
C ASN A 261 -5.22 -7.59 -18.61
N ARG A 262 -6.20 -6.84 -19.13
CA ARG A 262 -7.47 -7.41 -19.61
C ARG A 262 -7.27 -8.32 -20.81
N HIS A 263 -6.42 -7.93 -21.75
CA HIS A 263 -6.12 -8.71 -22.95
C HIS A 263 -5.39 -10.02 -22.59
N ILE A 264 -4.31 -9.93 -21.80
CA ILE A 264 -3.54 -11.07 -21.31
C ILE A 264 -4.46 -12.06 -20.57
N VAL A 265 -5.27 -11.60 -19.61
CA VAL A 265 -6.15 -12.47 -18.83
C VAL A 265 -7.29 -13.07 -19.67
N ARG A 266 -7.87 -12.33 -20.62
CA ARG A 266 -8.93 -12.83 -21.53
C ARG A 266 -8.40 -13.99 -22.40
N ASN A 267 -7.20 -13.83 -22.97
CA ASN A 267 -6.58 -14.87 -23.81
C ASN A 267 -6.05 -16.03 -22.95
N GLY A 268 -5.42 -15.71 -21.82
CA GLY A 268 -4.86 -16.68 -20.88
C GLY A 268 -5.90 -17.60 -20.23
N LEU A 269 -7.11 -17.12 -19.93
CA LEU A 269 -8.21 -18.02 -19.50
C LEU A 269 -8.55 -19.05 -20.58
N THR A 270 -8.50 -18.66 -21.85
CA THR A 270 -8.72 -19.58 -22.99
C THR A 270 -7.54 -20.54 -23.19
N ALA A 271 -6.31 -20.09 -22.95
CA ALA A 271 -5.10 -20.93 -23.00
C ALA A 271 -5.07 -21.97 -21.86
N LEU A 272 -5.38 -21.54 -20.63
CA LEU A 272 -5.44 -22.40 -19.43
C LEU A 272 -6.39 -23.58 -19.63
N LEU A 273 -7.63 -23.33 -20.10
CA LEU A 273 -8.61 -24.38 -20.40
C LEU A 273 -8.19 -25.39 -21.47
N LYS A 274 -7.20 -25.02 -22.29
CA LYS A 274 -6.67 -25.83 -23.40
C LYS A 274 -5.23 -26.30 -23.15
N SER A 275 -4.69 -26.08 -21.96
CA SER A 275 -3.26 -26.26 -21.70
C SER A 275 -2.83 -27.73 -21.93
N PRO A 276 -1.76 -27.97 -22.71
CA PRO A 276 -1.19 -29.29 -22.87
C PRO A 276 -0.34 -29.73 -21.66
N ARG A 277 -0.11 -28.84 -20.68
CA ARG A 277 0.81 -29.09 -19.56
C ARG A 277 0.19 -30.04 -18.53
N PRO A 278 0.87 -31.15 -18.16
CA PRO A 278 0.36 -32.11 -17.17
C PRO A 278 -0.09 -31.46 -15.85
N GLY A 279 0.69 -30.50 -15.35
CA GLY A 279 0.38 -29.74 -14.14
C GLY A 279 -0.93 -28.96 -14.20
N MET A 280 -1.20 -28.29 -15.33
CA MET A 280 -2.44 -27.53 -15.52
C MET A 280 -3.65 -28.44 -15.61
N GLN A 281 -3.53 -29.56 -16.32
CA GLN A 281 -4.60 -30.56 -16.42
C GLN A 281 -4.91 -31.18 -15.04
N ALA A 282 -3.86 -31.51 -14.26
CA ALA A 282 -3.99 -32.04 -12.91
C ALA A 282 -4.61 -31.03 -11.93
N LEU A 283 -4.28 -29.74 -12.03
CA LEU A 283 -4.89 -28.64 -11.25
C LEU A 283 -6.36 -28.42 -11.63
N LEU A 284 -6.67 -28.36 -12.93
CA LEU A 284 -8.04 -28.20 -13.42
C LEU A 284 -8.94 -29.35 -12.96
N ALA A 285 -8.40 -30.58 -12.88
CA ALA A 285 -9.12 -31.73 -12.34
C ALA A 285 -9.46 -31.63 -10.83
N GLN A 286 -8.87 -30.69 -10.07
CA GLN A 286 -9.22 -30.44 -8.66
C GLN A 286 -10.32 -29.39 -8.47
N VAL A 287 -10.81 -28.74 -9.53
CA VAL A 287 -11.77 -27.62 -9.46
C VAL A 287 -13.01 -27.87 -10.34
N LYS A 288 -14.09 -27.13 -10.08
CA LYS A 288 -15.21 -27.06 -11.03
C LYS A 288 -14.82 -26.08 -12.14
N THR A 289 -14.60 -26.57 -13.34
CA THR A 289 -14.26 -25.75 -14.50
C THR A 289 -15.42 -24.84 -14.91
N SER A 290 -15.24 -23.52 -14.76
CA SER A 290 -16.14 -22.47 -15.29
C SER A 290 -15.49 -21.61 -16.37
N GLY A 291 -14.15 -21.54 -16.42
CA GLY A 291 -13.42 -20.76 -17.43
C GLY A 291 -13.39 -19.25 -17.18
N ASP A 292 -13.79 -18.82 -15.99
CA ASP A 292 -13.82 -17.44 -15.53
C ASP A 292 -12.69 -17.15 -14.54
N THR A 293 -12.60 -15.88 -14.12
CA THR A 293 -11.66 -15.43 -13.09
C THR A 293 -11.99 -16.02 -11.71
N ASP A 294 -13.26 -16.28 -11.40
CA ASP A 294 -13.70 -16.92 -10.15
C ASP A 294 -13.09 -18.35 -10.01
N MET A 295 -12.99 -19.11 -11.12
CA MET A 295 -12.30 -20.41 -11.17
C MET A 295 -10.84 -20.34 -10.72
N VAL A 296 -10.14 -19.26 -11.07
CA VAL A 296 -8.73 -19.07 -10.72
C VAL A 296 -8.61 -18.52 -9.31
N ALA A 297 -9.28 -17.41 -9.00
CA ALA A 297 -9.19 -16.72 -7.70
C ALA A 297 -9.66 -17.58 -6.51
N PHE A 298 -10.72 -18.37 -6.68
CA PHE A 298 -11.31 -19.18 -5.59
C PHE A 298 -11.09 -20.69 -5.76
N GLY A 299 -10.73 -21.14 -6.97
CA GLY A 299 -10.38 -22.53 -7.25
C GLY A 299 -8.88 -22.79 -7.24
N ILE A 300 -8.16 -22.36 -8.28
CA ILE A 300 -6.76 -22.76 -8.51
C ILE A 300 -5.79 -22.05 -7.57
N ALA A 301 -5.85 -20.72 -7.49
CA ALA A 301 -4.92 -19.92 -6.70
C ALA A 301 -4.87 -20.36 -5.21
N PRO A 302 -5.99 -20.62 -4.50
CA PRO A 302 -5.94 -21.06 -3.10
C PRO A 302 -5.30 -22.44 -2.87
N ARG A 303 -5.11 -23.25 -3.92
CA ARG A 303 -4.41 -24.56 -3.84
C ARG A 303 -2.90 -24.39 -3.93
N ILE A 304 -2.42 -23.52 -4.82
CA ILE A 304 -1.00 -23.11 -4.89
C ILE A 304 -0.62 -22.33 -3.62
N ASN A 305 -1.43 -21.32 -3.26
CA ASN A 305 -1.24 -20.48 -2.07
C ASN A 305 -1.39 -21.27 -0.73
N ALA A 306 -1.83 -22.53 -0.73
CA ALA A 306 -1.88 -23.37 0.47
C ALA A 306 -0.51 -23.96 0.84
N VAL A 307 0.28 -24.43 -0.13
CA VAL A 307 1.61 -24.98 0.17
C VAL A 307 2.55 -23.89 0.67
N GLY A 308 2.59 -22.71 0.03
CA GLY A 308 3.32 -21.52 0.54
C GLY A 308 2.81 -20.92 1.85
N ARG A 309 1.93 -21.62 2.59
CA ARG A 309 1.43 -21.25 3.94
C ARG A 309 1.58 -22.36 4.98
N LEU A 310 1.63 -23.63 4.56
CA LEU A 310 1.63 -24.81 5.44
C LEU A 310 2.78 -25.80 5.18
N ALA A 311 3.51 -25.65 4.06
CA ALA A 311 4.45 -26.62 3.52
C ALA A 311 5.53 -25.94 2.66
N ASP A 312 6.22 -26.73 1.82
CA ASP A 312 7.19 -26.24 0.85
C ASP A 312 6.50 -25.73 -0.43
N ALA A 313 6.81 -24.50 -0.84
CA ALA A 313 6.30 -23.89 -2.06
C ALA A 313 6.99 -24.38 -3.34
N ASN A 314 8.20 -24.96 -3.25
CA ASN A 314 8.92 -25.51 -4.41
C ASN A 314 8.11 -26.62 -5.11
N THR A 315 7.31 -27.39 -4.35
CA THR A 315 6.34 -28.37 -4.86
C THR A 315 5.34 -27.78 -5.86
N ALA A 316 4.98 -26.50 -5.77
CA ALA A 316 4.10 -25.87 -6.76
C ALA A 316 4.82 -25.55 -8.08
N VAL A 317 6.08 -25.12 -8.04
CA VAL A 317 6.93 -24.94 -9.25
C VAL A 317 7.21 -26.29 -9.91
N GLU A 318 7.41 -27.36 -9.14
CA GLU A 318 7.51 -28.73 -9.66
C GLU A 318 6.24 -29.15 -10.41
N LEU A 319 5.05 -28.95 -9.83
CA LEU A 319 3.77 -29.23 -10.49
C LEU A 319 3.62 -28.45 -11.80
N LEU A 320 3.94 -27.16 -11.80
CA LEU A 320 3.79 -26.29 -12.97
C LEU A 320 4.82 -26.59 -14.08
N THR A 321 6.00 -27.12 -13.74
CA THR A 321 7.10 -27.36 -14.71
C THR A 321 7.42 -28.82 -15.01
N THR A 322 6.64 -29.78 -14.47
CA THR A 322 6.80 -31.22 -14.77
C THR A 322 6.15 -31.65 -16.09
N ASN A 323 6.79 -32.60 -16.76
CA ASN A 323 6.29 -33.26 -17.98
C ASN A 323 5.72 -34.67 -17.69
N ASP A 324 5.68 -35.11 -16.43
CA ASP A 324 5.15 -36.42 -16.03
C ASP A 324 3.73 -36.26 -15.42
N GLN A 325 2.74 -36.91 -16.04
CA GLN A 325 1.34 -36.84 -15.59
C GLN A 325 1.11 -37.54 -14.24
N SER A 326 1.85 -38.59 -13.92
CA SER A 326 1.75 -39.27 -12.61
C SER A 326 2.29 -38.36 -11.50
N VAL A 327 3.40 -37.68 -11.75
CA VAL A 327 3.95 -36.65 -10.82
C VAL A 327 2.95 -35.52 -10.66
N ALA A 328 2.45 -34.94 -11.76
CA ALA A 328 1.46 -33.86 -11.72
C ALA A 328 0.18 -34.25 -10.96
N ASP A 329 -0.39 -35.42 -11.28
CA ASP A 329 -1.60 -35.94 -10.64
C ASP A 329 -1.43 -36.17 -9.13
N ASN A 330 -0.23 -36.52 -8.67
CA ASN A 330 0.04 -36.75 -7.25
C ASN A 330 0.27 -35.43 -6.51
N ILE A 331 1.03 -34.50 -7.09
CA ILE A 331 1.27 -33.19 -6.49
C ILE A 331 -0.02 -32.34 -6.46
N ALA A 332 -0.85 -32.39 -7.50
CA ALA A 332 -2.14 -31.68 -7.48
C ALA A 332 -3.08 -32.17 -6.36
N LYS A 333 -3.06 -33.47 -6.03
CA LYS A 333 -3.79 -34.04 -4.87
C LYS A 333 -3.17 -33.58 -3.54
N GLN A 334 -1.85 -33.39 -3.46
CA GLN A 334 -1.19 -32.83 -2.28
C GLN A 334 -1.58 -31.35 -2.06
N LEU A 335 -1.56 -30.52 -3.10
CA LEU A 335 -2.04 -29.13 -3.03
C LEU A 335 -3.53 -29.04 -2.66
N GLN A 336 -4.35 -29.97 -3.16
CA GLN A 336 -5.75 -30.10 -2.73
C GLN A 336 -5.85 -30.46 -1.23
N LEU A 337 -5.05 -31.41 -0.73
CA LEU A 337 -5.05 -31.82 0.68
C LEU A 337 -4.64 -30.66 1.61
N GLU A 338 -3.55 -29.96 1.29
CA GLU A 338 -3.10 -28.81 2.08
C GLU A 338 -4.07 -27.63 2.00
N ASN A 339 -4.77 -27.41 0.89
CA ASN A 339 -5.86 -26.42 0.84
C ASN A 339 -7.06 -26.82 1.71
N THR A 340 -7.45 -28.10 1.75
CA THR A 340 -8.49 -28.57 2.67
C THR A 340 -8.05 -28.35 4.12
N ARG A 341 -6.84 -28.79 4.49
CA ARG A 341 -6.26 -28.57 5.82
C ARG A 341 -6.19 -27.09 6.20
N ARG A 342 -5.81 -26.21 5.25
CA ARG A 342 -5.85 -24.75 5.40
C ARG A 342 -7.28 -24.26 5.64
N GLN A 343 -8.28 -24.76 4.91
CA GLN A 343 -9.69 -24.40 5.12
C GLN A 343 -10.18 -24.80 6.52
N ASP A 344 -9.87 -26.02 6.98
CA ASP A 344 -10.22 -26.51 8.32
C ASP A 344 -9.59 -25.64 9.42
N ILE A 345 -8.30 -25.30 9.29
CA ILE A 345 -7.60 -24.40 10.23
C ILE A 345 -8.20 -22.98 10.16
N CYS A 346 -8.53 -22.46 8.96
CA CYS A 346 -9.20 -21.17 8.80
C CYS A 346 -10.57 -21.15 9.52
N GLU A 347 -11.37 -22.19 9.40
CA GLU A 347 -12.70 -22.26 10.01
C GLU A 347 -12.62 -22.40 11.54
N LYS A 348 -11.73 -23.28 12.05
CA LYS A 348 -11.47 -23.40 13.49
C LYS A 348 -11.05 -22.05 14.09
N ILE A 349 -10.01 -21.42 13.55
CA ILE A 349 -9.49 -20.15 14.07
C ILE A 349 -10.55 -19.05 13.95
N PHE A 350 -11.30 -18.99 12.84
CA PHE A 350 -12.39 -18.03 12.68
C PHE A 350 -13.51 -18.21 13.71
N LEU A 351 -13.95 -19.44 13.99
CA LEU A 351 -15.00 -19.70 15.00
C LEU A 351 -14.53 -19.37 16.43
N GLU A 352 -13.26 -19.64 16.75
CA GLU A 352 -12.68 -19.27 18.04
C GLU A 352 -12.53 -17.74 18.19
N ALA A 353 -12.04 -17.06 17.15
CA ALA A 353 -11.90 -15.60 17.14
C ALA A 353 -13.26 -14.89 17.13
N ASP A 354 -14.23 -15.38 16.36
CA ASP A 354 -15.60 -14.85 16.31
C ASP A 354 -16.35 -14.98 17.65
N LYS A 355 -16.03 -16.01 18.44
CA LYS A 355 -16.47 -16.11 19.82
C LYS A 355 -15.73 -15.11 20.71
N MET A 356 -14.39 -15.05 20.63
CA MET A 356 -13.58 -14.14 21.44
C MET A 356 -14.01 -12.67 21.27
N VAL A 357 -14.29 -12.23 20.04
CA VAL A 357 -14.81 -10.87 19.76
C VAL A 357 -16.11 -10.60 20.53
N LYS A 358 -17.09 -11.52 20.47
CA LYS A 358 -18.38 -11.36 21.17
C LYS A 358 -18.28 -11.43 22.69
N ASP A 359 -17.32 -12.20 23.20
CA ASP A 359 -17.11 -12.41 24.63
C ASP A 359 -16.25 -11.29 25.27
N THR A 360 -15.49 -10.50 24.49
CA THR A 360 -14.45 -9.59 25.04
C THR A 360 -14.34 -8.19 24.42
N ILE A 361 -14.95 -7.90 23.26
CA ILE A 361 -14.83 -6.59 22.56
C ILE A 361 -16.18 -5.88 22.53
N ASP A 362 -16.25 -4.64 23.02
CA ASP A 362 -17.48 -3.83 22.95
C ASP A 362 -17.51 -3.05 21.63
N LEU A 363 -18.08 -3.68 20.60
CA LEU A 363 -18.15 -3.10 19.25
C LEU A 363 -18.96 -1.79 19.17
N SER A 364 -19.69 -1.38 20.21
CA SER A 364 -20.34 -0.06 20.27
C SER A 364 -19.34 1.08 20.55
N VAL A 365 -18.26 0.77 21.28
CA VAL A 365 -17.17 1.69 21.60
C VAL A 365 -15.97 1.45 20.67
N ASP A 366 -15.55 0.19 20.54
CA ASP A 366 -14.30 -0.20 19.91
C ASP A 366 -14.36 -0.10 18.37
N ARG A 367 -13.36 0.60 17.83
CA ARG A 367 -13.14 0.89 16.42
C ARG A 367 -12.17 -0.07 15.74
N CYS A 368 -11.59 -1.04 16.45
CA CYS A 368 -10.94 -2.21 15.85
C CYS A 368 -11.17 -3.48 16.69
N ILE A 369 -10.73 -4.61 16.16
CA ILE A 369 -10.60 -5.87 16.89
C ILE A 369 -9.09 -6.15 17.05
N ALA A 370 -8.60 -6.30 18.28
CA ALA A 370 -7.21 -6.67 18.56
C ALA A 370 -7.16 -7.87 19.50
N ILE A 371 -6.77 -9.04 18.97
CA ILE A 371 -6.87 -10.33 19.65
C ILE A 371 -5.66 -11.24 19.35
N TYR A 372 -5.32 -12.15 20.24
CA TYR A 372 -4.31 -13.19 20.00
C TYR A 372 -4.62 -14.47 20.77
N LYS A 373 -4.04 -15.59 20.35
CA LYS A 373 -4.20 -16.87 21.06
C LYS A 373 -3.06 -17.86 20.76
N GLU A 374 -2.77 -18.71 21.72
CA GLU A 374 -1.98 -19.93 21.53
C GLU A 374 -2.70 -20.94 20.61
N GLY A 375 -1.96 -21.63 19.75
CA GLY A 375 -2.49 -22.70 18.89
C GLY A 375 -3.33 -22.23 17.70
N TRP A 376 -3.27 -20.93 17.37
CA TRP A 376 -3.55 -20.42 16.03
C TRP A 376 -2.33 -20.68 15.11
N HIS A 377 -2.37 -20.27 13.83
CA HIS A 377 -1.33 -20.64 12.86
C HIS A 377 -0.98 -19.46 11.92
N HIS A 378 0.28 -19.04 11.90
CA HIS A 378 0.73 -17.76 11.34
C HIS A 378 0.40 -17.61 9.85
N GLY A 379 0.64 -18.65 9.04
CA GLY A 379 0.27 -18.68 7.62
C GLY A 379 -1.24 -18.52 7.33
N VAL A 380 -2.09 -18.66 8.35
CA VAL A 380 -3.56 -18.62 8.29
C VAL A 380 -4.18 -17.39 8.98
N VAL A 381 -3.60 -16.84 10.06
CA VAL A 381 -4.26 -15.75 10.83
C VAL A 381 -4.62 -14.53 9.97
N GLY A 382 -3.79 -14.17 8.98
CA GLY A 382 -4.09 -13.08 8.04
C GLY A 382 -5.30 -13.32 7.12
N ILE A 383 -5.71 -14.57 6.90
CA ILE A 383 -6.95 -14.93 6.17
C ILE A 383 -8.17 -14.78 7.09
N VAL A 384 -8.02 -15.15 8.36
CA VAL A 384 -9.06 -14.97 9.38
C VAL A 384 -9.28 -13.48 9.67
N ALA A 385 -8.21 -12.68 9.65
CA ALA A 385 -8.29 -11.22 9.72
C ALA A 385 -9.25 -10.67 8.65
N SER A 386 -9.07 -11.01 7.36
CA SER A 386 -9.97 -10.57 6.28
C SER A 386 -11.43 -10.97 6.54
N LYS A 387 -11.69 -12.22 6.94
CA LYS A 387 -13.06 -12.68 7.26
C LYS A 387 -13.70 -11.91 8.43
N LEU A 388 -12.89 -11.46 9.40
CA LEU A 388 -13.36 -10.65 10.53
C LEU A 388 -13.59 -9.18 10.10
N VAL A 389 -12.75 -8.63 9.20
CA VAL A 389 -12.99 -7.32 8.57
C VAL A 389 -14.32 -7.35 7.79
N GLU A 390 -14.52 -8.35 6.93
CA GLU A 390 -15.75 -8.57 6.15
C GLU A 390 -17.00 -8.68 7.04
N LYS A 391 -16.87 -9.31 8.21
CA LYS A 391 -17.99 -9.54 9.13
C LYS A 391 -18.33 -8.34 10.01
N TYR A 392 -17.33 -7.63 10.52
CA TYR A 392 -17.50 -6.59 11.54
C TYR A 392 -17.30 -5.17 11.00
N ASN A 393 -16.81 -5.01 9.76
CA ASN A 393 -16.44 -3.73 9.15
C ASN A 393 -15.55 -2.88 10.10
N ARG A 394 -14.53 -3.54 10.67
CA ARG A 394 -13.53 -3.00 11.60
C ARG A 394 -12.14 -3.41 11.09
N PRO A 395 -11.07 -2.62 11.33
CA PRO A 395 -9.70 -3.12 11.27
C PRO A 395 -9.53 -4.29 12.25
N VAL A 396 -8.75 -5.31 11.88
CA VAL A 396 -8.53 -6.51 12.68
C VAL A 396 -7.04 -6.78 12.81
N PHE A 397 -6.54 -6.86 14.03
CA PHE A 397 -5.20 -7.31 14.41
C PHE A 397 -5.35 -8.68 15.09
N ILE A 398 -4.69 -9.71 14.54
CA ILE A 398 -4.82 -11.09 15.02
C ILE A 398 -3.44 -11.78 15.13
N GLY A 399 -3.13 -12.29 16.32
CA GLY A 399 -1.83 -12.89 16.65
C GLY A 399 -1.87 -14.37 17.01
N GLU A 400 -0.90 -15.16 16.53
CA GLU A 400 -0.53 -16.44 17.13
C GLU A 400 0.46 -16.19 18.28
N LEU A 401 0.21 -16.76 19.46
CA LEU A 401 1.24 -16.88 20.50
C LEU A 401 2.03 -18.18 20.27
N GLU A 402 3.32 -18.06 20.00
CA GLU A 402 4.24 -19.19 19.89
C GLU A 402 4.86 -19.52 21.26
N PRO A 403 4.58 -20.69 21.88
CA PRO A 403 5.02 -20.97 23.25
C PRO A 403 6.54 -21.10 23.44
N ASN A 404 7.27 -21.48 22.39
CA ASN A 404 8.72 -21.70 22.44
C ASN A 404 9.51 -20.39 22.32
N ASP A 405 9.09 -19.51 21.41
CA ASP A 405 9.76 -18.24 21.11
C ASP A 405 9.40 -17.13 22.11
N ASN A 406 8.34 -17.32 22.93
CA ASN A 406 7.78 -16.28 23.82
C ASN A 406 7.37 -14.99 23.09
N VAL A 407 6.98 -15.10 21.82
CA VAL A 407 6.58 -13.98 20.96
C VAL A 407 5.18 -14.27 20.39
N VAL A 408 4.35 -13.23 20.33
CA VAL A 408 3.13 -13.22 19.53
C VAL A 408 3.46 -12.71 18.14
N LYS A 409 3.25 -13.53 17.09
CA LYS A 409 3.47 -13.18 15.68
C LYS A 409 2.11 -13.02 15.00
N GLY A 410 1.76 -11.78 14.64
CA GLY A 410 0.43 -11.43 14.14
C GLY A 410 0.41 -10.78 12.77
N SER A 411 -0.80 -10.69 12.22
CA SER A 411 -1.11 -9.96 11.00
C SER A 411 -2.30 -9.04 11.24
N ALA A 412 -2.43 -8.01 10.40
CA ALA A 412 -3.53 -7.07 10.45
C ALA A 412 -4.18 -6.89 9.07
N ARG A 413 -5.50 -6.62 9.05
CA ARG A 413 -6.28 -6.27 7.86
C ARG A 413 -7.17 -5.06 8.16
N GLY A 414 -7.21 -4.12 7.22
CA GLY A 414 -7.77 -2.79 7.43
C GLY A 414 -9.10 -2.56 6.72
N VAL A 415 -9.70 -1.41 7.01
CA VAL A 415 -10.77 -0.79 6.21
C VAL A 415 -10.23 0.52 5.62
N GLU A 416 -10.81 1.02 4.52
CA GLU A 416 -10.29 2.20 3.80
C GLU A 416 -10.14 3.45 4.69
N ALA A 417 -10.95 3.57 5.75
CA ALA A 417 -10.93 4.68 6.69
C ALA A 417 -9.69 4.76 7.60
N ILE A 418 -8.84 3.72 7.67
CA ILE A 418 -7.62 3.74 8.50
C ILE A 418 -6.38 3.38 7.66
N ASP A 419 -5.20 3.72 8.20
CA ASP A 419 -3.93 3.18 7.74
C ASP A 419 -3.30 2.30 8.82
N LEU A 420 -3.18 1.00 8.56
CA LEU A 420 -2.57 0.05 9.50
C LEU A 420 -1.08 0.30 9.75
N TYR A 421 -0.35 0.86 8.78
CA TYR A 421 1.06 1.19 8.96
C TYR A 421 1.20 2.29 10.02
N GLU A 422 0.39 3.34 9.94
CA GLU A 422 0.38 4.42 10.95
C GLU A 422 -0.13 3.93 12.33
N VAL A 423 -1.09 2.99 12.37
CA VAL A 423 -1.51 2.37 13.64
C VAL A 423 -0.36 1.58 14.28
N LEU A 424 0.42 0.83 13.50
CA LEU A 424 1.57 0.09 14.03
C LEU A 424 2.73 1.03 14.39
N LYS A 425 3.02 2.05 13.58
CA LYS A 425 4.01 3.11 13.85
C LYS A 425 3.73 3.81 15.19
N ALA A 426 2.47 4.18 15.44
CA ALA A 426 2.04 4.77 16.71
C ALA A 426 2.23 3.86 17.95
N ASN A 427 2.46 2.56 17.74
CA ASN A 427 2.64 1.54 18.77
C ASN A 427 4.01 0.84 18.70
N GLU A 428 4.97 1.37 17.92
CA GLU A 428 6.25 0.73 17.63
C GLU A 428 7.09 0.41 18.88
N HIS A 429 6.96 1.23 19.93
CA HIS A 429 7.62 1.05 21.23
C HIS A 429 7.21 -0.23 21.99
N LEU A 430 6.15 -0.92 21.56
CA LEU A 430 5.75 -2.24 22.07
C LEU A 430 6.14 -3.39 21.13
N LEU A 431 6.59 -3.10 19.90
CA LEU A 431 6.75 -4.07 18.82
C LEU A 431 8.22 -4.47 18.63
N ASN A 432 8.47 -5.77 18.56
CA ASN A 432 9.80 -6.33 18.27
C ASN A 432 10.12 -6.29 16.76
N LYS A 433 9.09 -6.41 15.92
CA LYS A 433 9.16 -6.33 14.46
C LYS A 433 7.79 -5.94 13.91
N TRP A 434 7.72 -5.05 12.92
CA TRP A 434 6.47 -4.70 12.24
C TRP A 434 6.72 -4.18 10.83
N GLY A 435 5.68 -4.11 10.02
CA GLY A 435 5.73 -3.56 8.66
C GLY A 435 4.51 -3.93 7.82
N GLY A 436 4.30 -3.22 6.71
CA GLY A 436 3.16 -3.43 5.81
C GLY A 436 2.70 -2.13 5.15
N HIS A 437 1.44 -2.12 4.72
CA HIS A 437 0.80 -1.02 4.01
C HIS A 437 -0.62 -0.78 4.57
N LYS A 438 -1.26 0.32 4.14
CA LYS A 438 -2.59 0.78 4.57
C LYS A 438 -3.60 -0.31 4.92
N MET A 439 -3.77 -1.29 4.02
CA MET A 439 -4.81 -2.32 4.12
C MET A 439 -4.35 -3.66 4.72
N ALA A 440 -3.04 -3.92 4.80
CA ALA A 440 -2.49 -5.19 5.30
C ALA A 440 -1.10 -5.03 5.92
N ALA A 441 -0.89 -5.61 7.11
CA ALA A 441 0.39 -5.54 7.81
C ALA A 441 0.74 -6.81 8.60
N GLY A 442 1.98 -6.90 9.06
CA GLY A 442 2.51 -7.90 9.99
C GLY A 442 3.14 -7.24 11.21
N TRP A 443 3.07 -7.91 12.37
CA TRP A 443 3.58 -7.40 13.64
C TRP A 443 4.05 -8.55 14.55
N GLY A 444 4.98 -8.25 15.46
CA GLY A 444 5.53 -9.19 16.43
C GLY A 444 5.88 -8.50 17.73
N VAL A 445 5.60 -9.15 18.87
CA VAL A 445 5.71 -8.58 20.22
C VAL A 445 6.01 -9.67 21.25
N ASP A 446 6.76 -9.36 22.31
CA ASP A 446 6.94 -10.27 23.45
C ASP A 446 5.58 -10.70 24.05
N SER A 447 5.45 -11.97 24.42
CA SER A 447 4.24 -12.54 25.04
C SER A 447 3.79 -11.73 26.26
N ALA A 448 4.74 -11.25 27.08
CA ALA A 448 4.50 -10.41 28.25
C ALA A 448 3.98 -8.99 27.95
N LYS A 449 4.09 -8.52 26.70
CA LYS A 449 3.59 -7.20 26.24
C LYS A 449 2.30 -7.30 25.43
N ALA A 450 1.89 -8.49 24.99
CA ALA A 450 0.79 -8.65 24.02
C ALA A 450 -0.56 -8.09 24.50
N ASP A 451 -0.96 -8.33 25.75
CA ASP A 451 -2.15 -7.72 26.37
C ASP A 451 -2.07 -6.18 26.45
N VAL A 452 -0.88 -5.59 26.48
CA VAL A 452 -0.69 -4.12 26.47
C VAL A 452 -0.82 -3.61 25.04
N LEU A 453 -0.19 -4.30 24.08
CA LEU A 453 -0.29 -3.97 22.66
C LEU A 453 -1.74 -4.02 22.16
N CYS A 454 -2.52 -5.06 22.46
CA CYS A 454 -3.91 -5.15 21.97
C CYS A 454 -4.76 -3.96 22.44
N ARG A 455 -4.61 -3.52 23.69
CA ARG A 455 -5.26 -2.29 24.19
C ARG A 455 -4.74 -1.04 23.50
N ALA A 456 -3.43 -0.88 23.34
CA ALA A 456 -2.84 0.29 22.72
C ALA A 456 -3.20 0.43 21.22
N LEU A 457 -3.34 -0.69 20.51
CA LEU A 457 -3.89 -0.75 19.14
C LEU A 457 -5.36 -0.32 19.12
N THR A 458 -6.19 -0.82 20.04
CA THR A 458 -7.59 -0.39 20.20
C THR A 458 -7.71 1.10 20.52
N ASP A 459 -6.97 1.62 21.50
CA ASP A 459 -6.92 3.05 21.83
C ASP A 459 -6.42 3.92 20.67
N THR A 460 -5.58 3.37 19.79
CA THR A 460 -5.10 4.07 18.59
C THR A 460 -6.17 4.11 17.51
N CYS A 461 -6.82 2.99 17.21
CA CYS A 461 -7.97 2.95 16.29
C CYS A 461 -9.15 3.78 16.80
N ASN A 462 -9.46 3.74 18.10
CA ASN A 462 -10.53 4.51 18.73
C ASN A 462 -10.31 6.03 18.60
N ARG A 463 -9.05 6.49 18.61
CA ARG A 463 -8.69 7.89 18.33
C ARG A 463 -8.72 8.23 16.85
N MET A 464 -8.14 7.39 15.99
CA MET A 464 -8.06 7.64 14.54
C MET A 464 -9.43 7.58 13.86
N LEU A 465 -10.35 6.76 14.37
CA LEU A 465 -11.71 6.56 13.87
C LEU A 465 -12.77 7.14 14.83
N ALA A 466 -12.43 8.21 15.57
CA ALA A 466 -13.36 8.85 16.50
C ALA A 466 -14.51 9.57 15.75
N GLU A 467 -14.17 10.38 14.74
CA GLU A 467 -15.13 11.11 13.89
C GLU A 467 -15.55 10.32 12.64
N ASP A 468 -14.86 9.22 12.32
CA ASP A 468 -15.26 8.33 11.22
C ASP A 468 -16.22 7.24 11.75
N PRO A 469 -17.48 7.17 11.26
CA PRO A 469 -18.56 6.39 11.89
C PRO A 469 -18.62 4.95 11.28
N MET A 470 -19.43 3.95 11.73
CA MET A 470 -19.52 2.56 11.12
C MET A 470 -20.91 1.85 11.23
N ILE A 471 -21.77 1.35 10.28
CA ILE A 471 -22.00 1.01 8.82
C ILE A 471 -20.97 0.36 7.87
N SER A 472 -21.49 -0.53 7.00
CA SER A 472 -20.92 -0.95 5.72
C SER A 472 -21.76 -0.39 4.54
N THR A 473 -21.21 -0.26 3.33
CA THR A 473 -21.93 0.24 2.14
C THR A 473 -22.19 -0.83 1.08
N LEU A 474 -22.97 -0.47 0.06
CA LEU A 474 -23.04 -1.18 -1.21
C LEU A 474 -22.99 -0.21 -2.38
N SER A 475 -21.87 -0.18 -3.11
CA SER A 475 -21.73 0.63 -4.32
C SER A 475 -22.54 0.06 -5.49
N ILE A 476 -23.58 0.78 -5.91
CA ILE A 476 -24.43 0.41 -7.06
C ILE A 476 -23.84 1.01 -8.35
N ASP A 477 -23.98 0.30 -9.46
CA ASP A 477 -23.55 0.76 -10.79
C ASP A 477 -24.65 1.53 -11.54
N ALA A 478 -25.89 1.04 -11.51
CA ALA A 478 -27.04 1.70 -12.14
C ALA A 478 -28.38 1.17 -11.58
N GLU A 479 -29.44 1.94 -11.76
CA GLU A 479 -30.82 1.47 -11.61
C GLU A 479 -31.31 0.86 -12.92
N ALA A 480 -31.91 -0.32 -12.83
CA ALA A 480 -32.52 -1.04 -13.95
C ALA A 480 -34.05 -0.87 -13.93
N ILE A 481 -34.69 -0.99 -15.09
CA ILE A 481 -36.15 -1.00 -15.20
C ILE A 481 -36.61 -2.48 -15.25
N PRO A 482 -37.66 -2.91 -14.53
CA PRO A 482 -38.04 -4.33 -14.44
C PRO A 482 -38.13 -5.08 -15.77
N PHE A 483 -38.71 -4.47 -16.81
CA PHE A 483 -38.82 -5.11 -18.14
C PHE A 483 -37.50 -5.15 -18.94
N SER A 484 -36.47 -4.38 -18.56
CA SER A 484 -35.16 -4.39 -19.23
C SER A 484 -34.22 -5.48 -18.70
N VAL A 485 -34.62 -6.21 -17.66
CA VAL A 485 -33.82 -7.26 -17.03
C VAL A 485 -34.17 -8.61 -17.64
N ASP A 486 -33.56 -8.91 -18.79
CA ASP A 486 -33.81 -10.12 -19.57
C ASP A 486 -32.53 -10.96 -19.81
N LEU A 487 -32.66 -12.06 -20.57
CA LEU A 487 -31.53 -12.91 -20.95
C LEU A 487 -30.58 -12.22 -21.96
N GLY A 488 -31.07 -11.23 -22.72
CA GLY A 488 -30.25 -10.39 -23.60
C GLY A 488 -29.28 -9.53 -22.80
N LEU A 489 -29.77 -8.85 -21.75
CA LEU A 489 -28.94 -8.09 -20.80
C LEU A 489 -27.90 -8.98 -20.15
N ALA A 490 -28.27 -10.17 -19.63
CA ALA A 490 -27.33 -11.07 -18.97
C ALA A 490 -26.21 -11.56 -19.92
N LYS A 491 -26.53 -11.83 -21.20
CA LYS A 491 -25.53 -12.18 -22.22
C LYS A 491 -24.69 -10.98 -22.66
N GLY A 492 -25.29 -9.80 -22.76
CA GLY A 492 -24.57 -8.54 -23.01
C GLY A 492 -23.57 -8.24 -21.89
N LEU A 493 -23.94 -8.45 -20.62
CA LEU A 493 -23.01 -8.34 -19.51
C LEU A 493 -21.86 -9.34 -19.59
N GLN A 494 -22.09 -10.56 -20.08
CA GLN A 494 -21.05 -11.58 -20.19
C GLN A 494 -19.89 -11.17 -21.12
N SER A 495 -20.12 -10.30 -22.12
CA SER A 495 -19.04 -9.79 -22.98
C SER A 495 -18.12 -8.77 -22.28
N LEU A 496 -18.54 -8.22 -21.14
CA LEU A 496 -17.70 -7.36 -20.30
C LEU A 496 -16.67 -8.18 -19.49
N ALA A 497 -16.76 -9.52 -19.44
CA ALA A 497 -15.76 -10.38 -18.83
C ALA A 497 -14.38 -10.30 -19.56
N PRO A 498 -13.24 -10.64 -18.91
CA PRO A 498 -13.09 -11.11 -17.53
C PRO A 498 -13.45 -10.03 -16.50
N PHE A 499 -13.97 -10.46 -15.35
CA PHE A 499 -14.31 -9.59 -14.22
C PHE A 499 -13.28 -9.73 -13.09
N GLY A 500 -13.00 -8.64 -12.36
CA GLY A 500 -12.00 -8.62 -11.29
C GLY A 500 -11.77 -7.21 -10.76
N MET A 501 -10.59 -6.92 -10.20
CA MET A 501 -10.18 -5.55 -9.89
C MET A 501 -10.20 -4.69 -11.16
N GLY A 502 -10.55 -3.40 -11.04
CA GLY A 502 -10.75 -2.48 -12.17
C GLY A 502 -12.01 -2.76 -13.02
N ASN A 503 -12.53 -4.00 -13.04
CA ASN A 503 -13.73 -4.38 -13.79
C ASN A 503 -14.60 -5.38 -13.01
N ARG A 504 -15.22 -4.95 -11.92
CA ARG A 504 -16.07 -5.83 -11.08
C ARG A 504 -17.33 -6.33 -11.84
N LYS A 505 -17.89 -7.49 -11.45
CA LYS A 505 -19.27 -7.87 -11.82
C LYS A 505 -20.23 -6.74 -11.43
N PRO A 506 -21.16 -6.31 -12.31
CA PRO A 506 -21.97 -5.14 -12.03
C PRO A 506 -23.07 -5.42 -11.01
N ILE A 507 -23.39 -4.42 -10.18
CA ILE A 507 -24.49 -4.48 -9.22
C ILE A 507 -25.52 -3.42 -9.60
N PHE A 508 -26.70 -3.87 -10.03
CA PHE A 508 -27.84 -3.03 -10.33
C PHE A 508 -28.86 -3.04 -9.19
N ILE A 509 -29.83 -2.12 -9.22
CA ILE A 509 -31.03 -2.17 -8.38
C ILE A 509 -32.32 -2.29 -9.20
N LEU A 510 -33.31 -2.95 -8.60
CA LEU A 510 -34.73 -2.89 -8.95
C LEU A 510 -35.50 -2.43 -7.71
N ARG A 511 -36.47 -1.53 -7.88
CA ARG A 511 -37.29 -0.99 -6.78
C ARG A 511 -38.72 -1.53 -6.78
N GLY A 512 -39.38 -1.52 -5.62
CA GLY A 512 -40.81 -1.82 -5.51
C GLY A 512 -41.23 -3.22 -5.97
N MET A 513 -40.28 -4.16 -6.09
CA MET A 513 -40.53 -5.56 -6.42
C MET A 513 -41.36 -6.21 -5.31
N THR A 514 -42.20 -7.19 -5.64
CA THR A 514 -42.96 -7.97 -4.65
C THR A 514 -42.35 -9.36 -4.53
N CYS A 515 -42.01 -9.80 -3.33
CA CYS A 515 -41.53 -11.15 -3.08
C CYS A 515 -42.70 -12.14 -3.17
N HIS A 516 -42.73 -12.94 -4.24
CA HIS A 516 -43.78 -13.96 -4.45
C HIS A 516 -43.57 -15.19 -3.56
N SER A 517 -42.33 -15.68 -3.48
CA SER A 517 -41.99 -16.78 -2.57
C SER A 517 -40.49 -16.85 -2.27
N SER A 518 -40.13 -17.02 -1.00
CA SER A 518 -38.77 -17.36 -0.56
C SER A 518 -38.65 -18.84 -0.16
N ARG A 519 -37.63 -19.56 -0.67
CA ARG A 519 -37.41 -21.00 -0.39
C ARG A 519 -35.95 -21.35 -0.17
N VAL A 520 -35.67 -22.21 0.81
CA VAL A 520 -34.33 -22.73 1.10
C VAL A 520 -33.75 -23.49 -0.10
N LEU A 521 -32.44 -23.32 -0.33
CA LEU A 521 -31.65 -24.00 -1.35
C LEU A 521 -30.41 -24.63 -0.71
N GLY A 522 -30.08 -25.87 -1.10
CA GLY A 522 -28.97 -26.64 -0.53
C GLY A 522 -29.39 -27.52 0.66
N LYS A 523 -28.41 -28.25 1.22
CA LYS A 523 -28.62 -29.17 2.37
C LYS A 523 -28.33 -28.54 3.72
N ASP A 524 -27.60 -27.43 3.75
CA ASP A 524 -27.10 -26.75 4.95
C ASP A 524 -27.92 -25.51 5.34
N GLY A 525 -28.97 -25.18 4.57
CA GLY A 525 -29.95 -24.14 4.90
C GLY A 525 -29.49 -22.70 4.67
N LYS A 526 -28.26 -22.45 4.23
CA LYS A 526 -27.68 -21.09 4.20
C LYS A 526 -28.15 -20.24 3.02
N HIS A 527 -28.65 -20.85 1.95
CA HIS A 527 -28.92 -20.21 0.67
C HIS A 527 -30.43 -20.21 0.39
N HIS A 528 -30.93 -19.22 -0.34
CA HIS A 528 -32.34 -19.13 -0.69
C HIS A 528 -32.53 -18.82 -2.19
N ARG A 529 -33.55 -19.44 -2.78
CA ARG A 529 -34.15 -19.04 -4.05
C ARG A 529 -35.37 -18.16 -3.74
N ILE A 530 -35.42 -16.99 -4.34
CA ILE A 530 -36.44 -15.97 -4.13
C ILE A 530 -37.07 -15.68 -5.49
N MET A 531 -38.39 -15.58 -5.55
CA MET A 531 -39.11 -15.22 -6.78
C MET A 531 -39.67 -13.79 -6.63
N LEU A 532 -39.37 -12.90 -7.58
CA LEU A 532 -39.77 -11.48 -7.51
C LEU A 532 -40.73 -11.12 -8.66
N GLU A 533 -41.83 -10.46 -8.34
CA GLU A 533 -42.86 -10.00 -9.29
C GLU A 533 -42.93 -8.46 -9.35
N HIS A 534 -43.27 -7.92 -10.52
CA HIS A 534 -43.58 -6.51 -10.72
C HIS A 534 -44.67 -6.35 -11.79
N ALA A 535 -45.46 -5.27 -11.73
CA ALA A 535 -46.60 -5.07 -12.64
C ALA A 535 -46.21 -4.92 -14.13
N GLU A 536 -44.95 -4.60 -14.41
CA GLU A 536 -44.39 -4.44 -15.76
C GLU A 536 -43.87 -5.74 -16.39
N ILE A 537 -43.78 -6.84 -15.63
CA ILE A 537 -43.23 -8.11 -16.10
C ILE A 537 -44.28 -9.23 -16.03
N THR A 538 -44.30 -10.10 -17.05
CA THR A 538 -45.31 -11.15 -17.18
C THR A 538 -44.93 -12.48 -16.54
N GLN A 539 -43.69 -12.62 -16.05
CA GLN A 539 -43.20 -13.79 -15.32
C GLN A 539 -42.32 -13.33 -14.13
N PRO A 540 -42.31 -14.05 -12.99
CA PRO A 540 -41.45 -13.71 -11.86
C PRO A 540 -39.98 -13.90 -12.20
N LEU A 541 -39.14 -12.96 -11.77
CA LEU A 541 -37.68 -13.06 -11.87
C LEU A 541 -37.18 -14.11 -10.87
N GLU A 542 -36.40 -15.09 -11.35
CA GLU A 542 -35.75 -16.08 -10.49
C GLU A 542 -34.47 -15.49 -9.89
N CYS A 543 -34.43 -15.40 -8.56
CA CYS A 543 -33.32 -14.85 -7.83
C CYS A 543 -32.70 -15.89 -6.89
N VAL A 544 -31.39 -15.81 -6.66
CA VAL A 544 -30.64 -16.63 -5.70
C VAL A 544 -29.84 -15.72 -4.77
N MET A 545 -29.96 -15.92 -3.46
CA MET A 545 -29.19 -15.19 -2.45
C MET A 545 -28.33 -16.16 -1.64
N TRP A 546 -27.02 -15.91 -1.59
CA TRP A 546 -26.06 -16.77 -0.90
C TRP A 546 -25.77 -16.30 0.53
N ASN A 547 -25.58 -17.25 1.46
CA ASN A 547 -25.29 -17.01 2.87
C ASN A 547 -26.24 -15.97 3.52
N THR A 548 -27.53 -16.25 3.44
CA THR A 548 -28.63 -15.38 3.89
C THR A 548 -28.72 -15.20 5.41
N GLN A 549 -28.17 -16.13 6.19
CA GLN A 549 -28.34 -16.19 7.65
C GLN A 549 -29.83 -16.15 8.09
N ASN A 550 -30.74 -16.65 7.23
CA ASN A 550 -32.20 -16.57 7.35
C ASN A 550 -32.80 -15.15 7.28
N VAL A 551 -32.02 -14.14 6.89
CA VAL A 551 -32.50 -12.76 6.65
C VAL A 551 -32.95 -12.62 5.19
N ILE A 552 -34.23 -12.90 4.96
CA ILE A 552 -34.87 -12.98 3.64
C ILE A 552 -36.18 -12.17 3.60
N PRO A 553 -36.60 -11.68 2.43
CA PRO A 553 -37.91 -11.04 2.28
C PRO A 553 -39.03 -12.07 2.44
N GLN A 554 -40.14 -11.66 3.03
CA GLN A 554 -41.30 -12.52 3.25
C GLN A 554 -42.25 -12.55 2.05
N ASP A 555 -43.00 -13.63 1.90
CA ASP A 555 -43.99 -13.80 0.83
C ASP A 555 -45.07 -12.68 0.95
N GLY A 556 -45.26 -11.92 -0.14
CA GLY A 556 -46.11 -10.72 -0.20
C GLY A 556 -45.41 -9.40 0.14
N GLU A 557 -44.14 -9.39 0.55
CA GLU A 557 -43.41 -8.19 0.95
C GLU A 557 -42.92 -7.35 -0.26
N ARG A 558 -43.05 -6.02 -0.18
CA ARG A 558 -42.50 -5.10 -1.19
C ARG A 558 -41.09 -4.63 -0.82
N VAL A 559 -40.17 -4.76 -1.77
CA VAL A 559 -38.73 -4.66 -1.57
C VAL A 559 -38.02 -3.95 -2.72
N ASP A 560 -36.92 -3.28 -2.40
CA ASP A 560 -35.87 -2.98 -3.38
C ASP A 560 -34.80 -4.09 -3.28
N VAL A 561 -34.19 -4.47 -4.40
CA VAL A 561 -33.16 -5.52 -4.45
C VAL A 561 -31.93 -5.06 -5.20
N ALA A 562 -30.74 -5.41 -4.69
CA ALA A 562 -29.45 -5.15 -5.31
C ALA A 562 -28.85 -6.47 -5.83
N PHE A 563 -28.52 -6.52 -7.12
CA PHE A 563 -28.34 -7.78 -7.84
C PHE A 563 -27.38 -7.71 -9.03
N THR A 564 -26.85 -8.88 -9.42
CA THR A 564 -26.13 -9.10 -10.68
C THR A 564 -26.94 -10.07 -11.56
N PRO A 565 -27.25 -9.72 -12.83
CA PRO A 565 -27.80 -10.69 -13.79
C PRO A 565 -26.73 -11.69 -14.23
N GLU A 566 -27.02 -12.99 -14.14
CA GLU A 566 -26.16 -14.07 -14.64
C GLU A 566 -26.94 -15.01 -15.60
N VAL A 567 -26.20 -15.69 -16.48
CA VAL A 567 -26.73 -16.70 -17.41
C VAL A 567 -26.58 -18.09 -16.80
N ASN A 568 -27.70 -18.73 -16.45
CA ASN A 568 -27.70 -20.08 -15.91
C ASN A 568 -28.06 -21.10 -17.01
N THR A 569 -27.08 -21.85 -17.51
CA THR A 569 -27.28 -22.90 -18.51
C THR A 569 -27.54 -24.25 -17.85
N TYR A 570 -28.77 -24.76 -17.96
CA TYR A 570 -29.17 -26.06 -17.41
C TYR A 570 -29.79 -26.95 -18.48
N ASN A 571 -29.32 -28.21 -18.59
CA ASN A 571 -29.70 -29.17 -19.65
C ASN A 571 -29.67 -28.56 -21.07
N GLY A 572 -28.63 -27.78 -21.38
CA GLY A 572 -28.45 -27.13 -22.67
C GLY A 572 -29.43 -25.97 -22.95
N LYS A 573 -30.11 -25.44 -21.93
CA LYS A 573 -30.97 -24.26 -22.03
C LYS A 573 -30.52 -23.16 -21.09
N ASP A 574 -30.23 -22.00 -21.67
CA ASP A 574 -29.93 -20.80 -20.92
C ASP A 574 -31.19 -20.22 -20.28
N ARG A 575 -31.03 -19.67 -19.08
CA ARG A 575 -32.04 -18.91 -18.36
C ARG A 575 -31.40 -17.69 -17.71
N LEU A 576 -32.18 -16.62 -17.58
CA LEU A 576 -31.85 -15.54 -16.67
C LEU A 576 -31.92 -16.05 -15.23
N GLN A 577 -30.91 -15.75 -14.43
CA GLN A 577 -30.95 -15.86 -12.97
C GLN A 577 -30.33 -14.60 -12.36
N LEU A 578 -30.92 -14.07 -11.30
CA LEU A 578 -30.40 -12.88 -10.62
C LEU A 578 -29.71 -13.30 -9.32
N ILE A 579 -28.42 -12.97 -9.18
CA ILE A 579 -27.72 -13.17 -7.91
C ILE A 579 -27.96 -11.93 -7.05
N LEU A 580 -28.72 -12.08 -5.96
CA LEU A 580 -28.95 -10.97 -5.02
C LEU A 580 -27.73 -10.81 -4.12
N THR A 581 -27.13 -9.63 -4.17
CA THR A 581 -26.11 -9.20 -3.19
C THR A 581 -26.78 -8.81 -1.88
N ASP A 582 -27.89 -8.08 -1.97
CA ASP A 582 -28.56 -7.46 -0.84
C ASP A 582 -30.04 -7.13 -1.16
N TRP A 583 -30.85 -6.85 -0.13
CA TRP A 583 -32.25 -6.40 -0.30
C TRP A 583 -32.67 -5.45 0.83
N ARG A 584 -33.74 -4.68 0.61
CA ARG A 584 -34.37 -3.85 1.65
C ARG A 584 -35.87 -3.76 1.45
N LYS A 585 -36.64 -3.41 2.49
CA LYS A 585 -38.05 -3.00 2.34
C LYS A 585 -38.10 -1.75 1.44
N GLU A 586 -39.12 -1.65 0.59
CA GLU A 586 -39.28 -0.58 -0.42
C GLU A 586 -39.04 0.83 0.17
N ASN A 587 -38.02 1.54 -0.33
CA ASN A 587 -37.75 2.92 0.08
C ASN A 587 -38.53 3.92 -0.77
N THR A 588 -39.62 4.45 -0.21
CA THR A 588 -40.48 5.48 -0.85
C THR A 588 -40.02 6.92 -0.62
N LYS A 589 -38.89 7.16 0.07
CA LYS A 589 -38.42 8.51 0.49
C LYS A 589 -37.33 9.13 -0.39
N GLY A 590 -36.82 8.41 -1.38
CA GLY A 590 -35.72 8.84 -2.25
C GLY A 590 -34.35 8.32 -1.81
N ASP A 591 -33.31 8.67 -2.58
CA ASP A 591 -32.00 8.02 -2.47
C ASP A 591 -31.12 8.53 -1.33
N ASP A 592 -30.55 7.55 -0.62
CA ASP A 592 -29.86 7.76 0.66
C ASP A 592 -28.49 8.44 0.52
N ILE A 593 -27.99 8.72 -0.68
CA ILE A 593 -26.70 9.43 -0.89
C ILE A 593 -26.74 10.84 -0.30
N ASP A 594 -27.79 11.63 -0.57
CA ASP A 594 -27.83 13.02 -0.08
C ASP A 594 -28.01 13.05 1.45
N ALA A 595 -28.70 12.06 2.03
CA ALA A 595 -28.80 11.84 3.47
C ALA A 595 -27.47 11.38 4.11
N LEU A 596 -26.74 10.48 3.45
CA LEU A 596 -25.41 10.03 3.86
C LEU A 596 -24.41 11.19 3.84
N GLN A 597 -24.37 11.98 2.76
CA GLN A 597 -23.53 13.18 2.67
C GLN A 597 -23.89 14.21 3.74
N ALA A 598 -25.19 14.47 3.95
CA ALA A 598 -25.64 15.36 5.03
C ALA A 598 -25.25 14.86 6.42
N THR A 599 -25.18 13.54 6.62
CA THR A 599 -24.84 12.93 7.92
C THR A 599 -23.34 12.88 8.17
N ILE A 600 -22.53 12.55 7.16
CA ILE A 600 -21.07 12.75 7.20
C ILE A 600 -20.76 14.21 7.52
N ALA A 601 -21.45 15.15 6.88
CA ALA A 601 -21.32 16.59 7.15
C ALA A 601 -21.91 17.03 8.52
N ARG A 602 -22.75 16.20 9.17
CA ARG A 602 -23.31 16.46 10.50
C ARG A 602 -22.42 15.89 11.61
N VAL A 603 -21.80 14.73 11.40
CA VAL A 603 -20.77 14.17 12.29
C VAL A 603 -19.51 15.04 12.25
N LYS A 604 -19.08 15.49 11.06
CA LYS A 604 -17.94 16.42 10.88
C LYS A 604 -18.29 17.89 11.16
N ARG A 605 -19.37 18.16 11.91
CA ARG A 605 -19.71 19.49 12.46
C ARG A 605 -19.72 19.42 13.99
N PRO A 606 -18.97 20.29 14.69
CA PRO A 606 -18.96 20.29 16.16
C PRO A 606 -20.36 20.61 16.70
N SER A 607 -20.83 19.83 17.67
CA SER A 607 -22.14 20.02 18.27
C SER A 607 -22.23 21.38 18.97
N ALA A 608 -23.23 22.17 18.60
CA ALA A 608 -23.48 23.46 19.23
C ALA A 608 -23.86 23.24 20.71
N LYS A 609 -23.19 23.97 21.62
CA LYS A 609 -23.40 23.81 23.07
C LYS A 609 -24.86 24.07 23.45
N VAL A 610 -25.52 23.05 24.01
CA VAL A 610 -26.78 23.23 24.72
C VAL A 610 -26.52 24.08 25.98
N PRO A 611 -27.24 25.19 26.21
CA PRO A 611 -27.07 25.98 27.42
C PRO A 611 -27.70 25.25 28.61
N VAL A 612 -26.87 24.87 29.60
CA VAL A 612 -27.36 24.29 30.85
C VAL A 612 -28.06 25.39 31.67
N GLY A 613 -29.39 25.30 31.75
CA GLY A 613 -30.20 26.17 32.59
C GLY A 613 -29.94 25.93 34.08
N ALA A 614 -30.07 26.97 34.89
CA ALA A 614 -29.88 26.88 36.33
C ALA A 614 -30.95 26.01 37.00
N SER A 615 -30.51 25.14 37.93
CA SER A 615 -31.39 24.45 38.87
C SER A 615 -30.79 24.53 40.28
N SER A 616 -31.64 24.81 41.26
CA SER A 616 -31.25 25.06 42.65
C SER A 616 -31.13 23.77 43.45
N ALA A 617 -30.07 23.64 44.25
CA ALA A 617 -30.02 22.68 45.36
C ALA A 617 -29.49 23.39 46.62
N GLN A 618 -30.34 23.53 47.63
CA GLN A 618 -29.92 23.92 48.98
C GLN A 618 -29.34 22.70 49.69
N ALA A 619 -28.25 22.87 50.43
CA ALA A 619 -27.75 21.88 51.40
C ALA A 619 -27.48 22.58 52.73
N ASN A 620 -28.01 22.04 53.83
CA ASN A 620 -27.98 22.71 55.14
C ASN A 620 -26.63 22.56 55.85
N SER A 621 -26.28 23.59 56.62
CA SER A 621 -25.19 23.58 57.58
C SER A 621 -25.52 22.75 58.83
N THR A 622 -24.60 21.90 59.26
CA THR A 622 -24.35 21.60 60.69
C THR A 622 -22.86 21.36 60.89
N ALA A 623 -22.35 21.66 62.09
CA ALA A 623 -20.92 21.58 62.42
C ALA A 623 -20.71 20.77 63.70
N ALA A 624 -19.49 20.25 63.93
CA ALA A 624 -18.67 20.54 65.13
C ALA A 624 -17.46 19.61 65.29
N SER A 625 -16.28 20.21 65.53
CA SER A 625 -15.13 19.64 66.28
C SER A 625 -14.41 18.40 65.67
N SER A 626 -13.17 18.04 66.04
CA SER A 626 -12.25 18.61 67.05
C SER A 626 -10.78 18.56 66.61
N ALA A 627 -9.98 19.42 67.25
CA ALA A 627 -8.58 19.76 66.96
C ALA A 627 -7.52 18.66 67.20
N THR A 628 -6.36 18.84 66.58
CA THR A 628 -5.02 18.62 67.18
C THR A 628 -3.97 19.49 66.48
N THR A 629 -2.77 19.67 67.06
CA THR A 629 -1.84 20.76 66.74
C THR A 629 -0.37 20.33 66.57
N GLY A 630 0.36 20.99 65.65
CA GLY A 630 1.81 20.90 65.46
C GLY A 630 2.22 20.33 64.09
N GLY A 631 3.39 20.65 63.52
CA GLY A 631 4.37 21.67 63.90
C GLY A 631 5.74 21.50 63.22
N ALA A 632 6.25 22.59 62.60
CA ALA A 632 7.63 22.82 62.13
C ALA A 632 8.19 22.13 60.85
N THR A 633 8.55 23.00 59.88
CA THR A 633 9.79 23.02 59.05
C THR A 633 10.18 21.88 58.08
N ALA A 634 9.81 22.09 56.81
CA ALA A 634 10.71 22.26 55.64
C ALA A 634 11.65 21.14 55.13
N ALA A 635 11.33 20.62 53.93
CA ALA A 635 12.27 20.32 52.83
C ALA A 635 11.52 20.29 51.46
N SER A 636 12.27 20.30 50.35
CA SER A 636 11.83 20.16 48.94
C SER A 636 10.83 19.02 48.68
N THR A 637 9.91 19.06 47.69
CA THR A 637 10.21 19.09 46.24
C THR A 637 9.09 19.69 45.34
N SER A 638 9.34 19.67 44.03
CA SER A 638 8.57 20.23 42.89
C SER A 638 7.11 19.77 42.71
N ALA A 639 6.26 20.69 42.26
CA ALA A 639 5.11 20.41 41.39
C ALA A 639 4.82 21.61 40.47
N LEU A 640 4.44 21.34 39.21
CA LEU A 640 4.02 22.32 38.20
C LEU A 640 2.68 21.84 37.54
N PRO A 641 2.07 22.63 36.65
CA PRO A 641 0.73 23.20 36.82
C PRO A 641 -0.43 22.27 36.40
N PRO A 642 -1.68 22.74 36.58
CA PRO A 642 -2.57 22.84 35.41
C PRO A 642 -3.49 24.09 35.44
N THR A 643 -4.16 24.56 34.38
CA THR A 643 -4.12 24.41 32.90
C THR A 643 -5.00 25.51 32.27
N GLY A 644 -4.95 25.76 30.95
CA GLY A 644 -5.93 26.69 30.34
C GLY A 644 -5.99 26.97 28.83
N THR A 645 -5.85 26.00 27.91
CA THR A 645 -6.21 26.15 26.47
C THR A 645 -6.51 24.78 25.84
N ARG A 646 -7.70 24.55 25.28
CA ARG A 646 -8.16 24.77 23.88
C ARG A 646 -7.62 23.77 22.83
N ASP A 647 -8.56 22.98 22.30
CA ASP A 647 -8.81 22.63 20.88
C ASP A 647 -7.60 22.36 19.95
N LEU A 648 -7.55 21.13 19.40
CA LEU A 648 -6.52 20.66 18.47
C LEU A 648 -7.16 20.00 17.24
N ARG A 649 -7.60 20.83 16.28
CA ARG A 649 -7.66 20.42 14.87
C ARG A 649 -6.25 20.22 14.33
N SER A 650 -6.13 19.63 13.14
CA SER A 650 -4.88 19.52 12.39
C SER A 650 -4.08 20.83 12.45
N GLN A 651 -2.87 20.76 13.01
CA GLN A 651 -1.97 21.91 13.04
C GLN A 651 -1.43 22.11 11.62
N THR A 652 -2.02 23.04 10.88
CA THR A 652 -1.53 23.44 9.57
C THR A 652 -0.20 24.19 9.76
N THR A 653 0.91 23.44 9.74
CA THR A 653 2.27 23.98 9.88
C THR A 653 2.46 25.12 8.88
N THR A 654 2.57 26.34 9.38
CA THR A 654 2.62 27.55 8.57
C THR A 654 4.07 27.84 8.22
N TRP A 655 4.43 27.78 6.94
CA TRP A 655 5.78 28.09 6.49
C TRP A 655 5.93 29.57 6.14
N LYS A 656 7.09 30.14 6.41
CA LYS A 656 7.48 31.50 6.05
C LYS A 656 8.85 31.50 5.37
N ASP A 657 8.94 32.16 4.22
CA ASP A 657 10.19 32.32 3.51
C ASP A 657 10.93 33.54 4.04
N LEU A 658 12.17 33.32 4.46
CA LEU A 658 13.08 34.35 4.94
C LEU A 658 14.49 34.17 4.36
N ARG A 659 14.63 33.40 3.27
CA ARG A 659 15.92 33.16 2.61
C ARG A 659 16.59 34.45 2.13
N GLY A 660 15.77 35.41 1.68
CA GLY A 660 16.17 36.77 1.30
C GLY A 660 16.16 37.81 2.43
N TYR A 661 16.11 37.43 3.71
CA TYR A 661 16.20 38.40 4.81
C TYR A 661 17.65 38.88 4.99
N GLU A 662 17.94 40.14 4.64
CA GLU A 662 19.31 40.66 4.51
C GLU A 662 20.18 40.48 5.75
N ASN A 663 19.64 40.73 6.95
CA ASN A 663 20.37 40.56 8.20
C ASN A 663 19.83 39.34 8.99
N LYS A 664 20.29 38.15 8.62
CA LYS A 664 19.87 36.88 9.24
C LYS A 664 20.15 36.82 10.75
N LYS A 665 21.09 37.62 11.28
CA LYS A 665 21.38 37.69 12.72
C LYS A 665 20.33 38.50 13.49
N ASP A 666 20.00 39.68 12.98
CA ASP A 666 18.92 40.55 13.49
C ASP A 666 17.54 39.88 13.40
N PHE A 667 17.35 38.93 12.47
CA PHE A 667 16.18 38.04 12.50
C PHE A 667 16.09 37.19 13.77
N LEU A 668 17.19 36.61 14.28
CA LEU A 668 17.15 35.76 15.48
C LEU A 668 16.78 36.55 16.75
N ASP A 669 17.32 37.76 16.89
CA ASP A 669 16.98 38.67 17.99
C ASP A 669 15.47 39.02 17.93
N LYS A 670 14.97 39.42 16.75
CA LYS A 670 13.55 39.75 16.53
C LYS A 670 12.61 38.54 16.62
N ALA A 671 13.08 37.34 16.28
CA ALA A 671 12.33 36.10 16.45
C ALA A 671 12.13 35.82 17.93
N THR A 672 13.18 35.95 18.74
CA THR A 672 13.14 35.79 20.20
C THR A 672 12.20 36.82 20.84
N GLU A 673 12.29 38.09 20.45
CA GLU A 673 11.45 39.16 20.98
C GLU A 673 9.95 38.96 20.65
N ARG A 674 9.61 38.34 19.50
CA ARG A 674 8.23 38.20 19.01
C ARG A 674 7.59 36.83 19.23
N LEU A 675 8.38 35.76 19.33
CA LEU A 675 7.90 34.37 19.45
C LEU A 675 8.21 33.78 20.84
N GLY A 676 9.07 34.44 21.63
CA GLY A 676 9.51 33.97 22.95
C GLY A 676 10.60 32.90 22.86
N THR A 677 10.70 32.06 23.89
CA THR A 677 11.75 31.04 24.01
C THR A 677 11.37 29.67 23.46
N ASP A 678 10.16 29.52 22.90
CA ASP A 678 9.71 28.28 22.22
C ASP A 678 10.13 28.31 20.74
N ILE A 679 11.44 28.31 20.51
CA ILE A 679 12.08 28.35 19.19
C ILE A 679 13.22 27.33 19.18
N VAL A 680 13.31 26.52 18.12
CA VAL A 680 14.38 25.56 17.89
C VAL A 680 15.03 25.81 16.52
N LEU A 681 16.36 25.90 16.47
CA LEU A 681 17.12 26.12 15.23
C LEU A 681 17.69 24.79 14.74
N PHE A 682 17.23 24.28 13.58
CA PHE A 682 17.91 23.16 12.94
C PHE A 682 19.15 23.63 12.18
N ALA A 683 20.31 23.14 12.63
CA ALA A 683 21.57 23.12 11.88
C ALA A 683 22.52 22.07 12.46
N GLU A 684 23.39 21.50 11.62
CA GLU A 684 24.24 20.35 11.96
C GLU A 684 25.74 20.67 11.91
N THR A 685 26.15 21.60 11.03
CA THR A 685 27.55 22.02 10.87
C THR A 685 27.74 23.54 10.82
N ALA A 686 26.68 24.32 11.05
CA ALA A 686 26.77 25.76 11.29
C ALA A 686 27.46 26.06 12.64
N GLY A 687 28.09 27.24 12.75
CA GLY A 687 28.73 27.67 14.01
C GLY A 687 27.70 28.14 15.05
N GLU A 688 28.02 27.92 16.33
CA GLU A 688 27.16 28.32 17.46
C GLU A 688 26.89 29.84 17.50
N GLU A 689 25.61 30.22 17.41
CA GLU A 689 25.17 31.57 17.73
C GLU A 689 24.81 31.73 19.22
N LYS A 690 25.34 32.79 19.84
CA LYS A 690 25.23 32.99 21.29
C LYS A 690 23.78 33.25 21.71
N GLY A 691 23.23 32.32 22.50
CA GLY A 691 21.92 32.43 23.13
C GLY A 691 20.86 31.46 22.59
N PHE A 692 21.19 30.69 21.54
CA PHE A 692 20.26 29.77 20.88
C PHE A 692 20.64 28.31 21.06
N SER A 693 19.64 27.45 21.23
CA SER A 693 19.81 26.00 21.22
C SER A 693 19.69 25.47 19.79
N PHE A 694 20.77 24.89 19.29
CA PHE A 694 20.81 24.22 17.99
C PHE A 694 20.32 22.79 18.10
N LEU A 695 19.72 22.31 17.01
CA LEU A 695 19.15 20.99 16.85
C LEU A 695 19.86 20.28 15.69
N ASP A 696 20.53 19.17 16.00
CA ASP A 696 20.87 18.18 14.97
C ASP A 696 19.72 17.17 14.81
N ARG A 697 19.77 16.29 13.80
CA ARG A 697 18.69 15.30 13.62
C ARG A 697 18.54 14.32 14.80
N ALA A 698 19.58 14.11 15.60
CA ALA A 698 19.65 13.11 16.67
C ALA A 698 19.17 13.63 18.04
N SER A 699 19.07 14.95 18.23
CA SER A 699 18.78 15.64 19.50
C SER A 699 17.38 16.27 19.59
N ALA A 700 16.50 15.95 18.64
CA ALA A 700 15.24 16.65 18.42
C ALA A 700 14.27 16.66 19.62
N THR A 701 13.77 17.86 19.96
CA THR A 701 12.71 18.11 20.96
C THR A 701 11.53 18.85 20.31
N THR A 702 10.31 18.65 20.85
CA THR A 702 9.10 19.29 20.28
C THR A 702 9.03 20.78 20.60
N SER A 703 8.79 21.62 19.60
CA SER A 703 8.69 23.08 19.73
C SER A 703 7.64 23.66 18.77
N ALA A 704 6.98 24.75 19.14
CA ALA A 704 6.01 25.41 18.27
C ALA A 704 6.64 26.10 17.05
N ASN A 705 7.90 26.54 17.12
CA ASN A 705 8.59 27.29 16.07
C ASN A 705 9.91 26.62 15.67
N LEU A 706 9.98 26.10 14.45
CA LEU A 706 11.21 25.57 13.86
C LEU A 706 11.84 26.63 12.93
N ILE A 707 13.09 26.99 13.16
CA ILE A 707 13.90 27.73 12.21
C ILE A 707 14.79 26.73 11.47
N ILE A 708 14.61 26.59 10.16
CA ILE A 708 15.54 25.87 9.29
C ILE A 708 16.68 26.83 8.99
N TRP A 709 17.68 26.80 9.88
CA TRP A 709 18.83 27.69 9.85
C TRP A 709 19.87 27.22 8.84
N GLN A 710 20.15 25.91 8.79
CA GLN A 710 20.88 25.24 7.72
C GLN A 710 19.94 24.28 6.99
N TYR A 711 20.09 24.11 5.67
CA TYR A 711 19.29 23.14 4.92
C TYR A 711 19.67 21.69 5.33
N PRO A 712 18.70 20.79 5.60
CA PRO A 712 18.98 19.37 5.82
C PRO A 712 19.68 18.73 4.61
N PRO A 713 20.49 17.67 4.80
CA PRO A 713 21.23 17.06 3.70
C PRO A 713 20.38 16.18 2.77
N THR A 714 19.18 15.77 3.18
CA THR A 714 18.21 15.05 2.31
C THR A 714 16.77 15.41 2.68
N SER A 715 15.84 15.14 1.76
CA SER A 715 14.38 15.24 1.98
C SER A 715 13.90 14.39 3.17
N ASN A 716 14.47 13.19 3.33
CA ASN A 716 14.16 12.33 4.47
C ASN A 716 14.62 12.93 5.81
N VAL A 717 15.79 13.56 5.90
CA VAL A 717 16.21 14.26 7.13
C VAL A 717 15.32 15.49 7.39
N LEU A 718 14.88 16.21 6.35
CA LEU A 718 13.89 17.28 6.52
C LEU A 718 12.56 16.74 7.05
N ARG A 719 12.07 15.60 6.54
CA ARG A 719 10.87 14.92 7.04
C ARG A 719 11.04 14.45 8.48
N GLU A 720 12.16 13.80 8.82
CA GLU A 720 12.51 13.39 10.20
C GLU A 720 12.49 14.58 11.17
N VAL A 721 13.07 15.72 10.79
CA VAL A 721 13.09 16.94 11.64
C VAL A 721 11.67 17.50 11.83
N LEU A 722 10.85 17.54 10.78
CA LEU A 722 9.46 18.00 10.85
C LEU A 722 8.59 17.04 11.69
N GLU A 723 8.73 15.72 11.50
CA GLU A 723 8.03 14.69 12.28
C GLU A 723 8.46 14.66 13.76
N ARG A 724 9.74 14.92 14.08
CA ARG A 724 10.26 14.94 15.46
C ARG A 724 9.90 16.25 16.19
N VAL A 725 10.06 17.43 15.55
CA VAL A 725 9.82 18.75 16.20
C VAL A 725 8.33 19.11 16.25
N LYS A 726 7.53 18.68 15.27
CA LYS A 726 6.08 18.97 15.11
C LYS A 726 5.72 20.47 15.18
N PRO A 727 6.38 21.34 14.40
CA PRO A 727 6.22 22.79 14.50
C PRO A 727 4.85 23.29 14.00
N LYS A 728 4.33 24.33 14.66
CA LYS A 728 3.20 25.14 14.19
C LYS A 728 3.65 26.15 13.13
N MET A 729 4.88 26.65 13.24
CA MET A 729 5.47 27.59 12.28
C MET A 729 6.88 27.14 11.90
N VAL A 730 7.16 27.14 10.59
CA VAL A 730 8.49 26.86 10.04
C VAL A 730 9.02 28.11 9.36
N PHE A 731 10.23 28.53 9.72
CA PHE A 731 10.93 29.66 9.13
C PHE A 731 12.09 29.14 8.30
N LEU A 732 12.01 29.29 6.97
CA LEU A 732 13.07 28.87 6.06
C LEU A 732 14.05 30.04 5.90
N VAL A 733 15.21 29.96 6.56
CA VAL A 733 16.21 31.05 6.61
C VAL A 733 17.45 30.73 5.77
N GLY A 734 17.96 29.50 5.87
CA GLY A 734 19.01 28.98 4.99
C GLY A 734 20.29 29.83 4.96
N GLN A 735 21.17 29.63 5.93
CA GLN A 735 22.56 30.07 5.87
C GLN A 735 23.32 29.26 4.80
N GLU A 736 24.28 29.89 4.12
CA GLU A 736 25.17 29.20 3.20
C GLU A 736 25.97 28.11 3.92
N ASP A 737 25.99 26.91 3.35
CA ASP A 737 26.72 25.79 3.93
C ASP A 737 28.20 25.87 3.53
N THR A 738 29.04 26.30 4.48
CA THR A 738 30.49 26.41 4.29
C THR A 738 31.23 25.06 4.35
N SER A 739 30.53 23.94 4.55
CA SER A 739 31.16 22.63 4.52
C SER A 739 31.49 22.21 3.09
N ALA A 740 32.78 21.97 2.82
CA ALA A 740 33.20 21.53 1.50
C ALA A 740 32.66 20.12 1.19
N TYR A 741 32.11 19.94 -0.01
CA TYR A 741 31.53 18.67 -0.51
C TYR A 741 32.57 17.79 -1.21
N ASP A 742 33.86 18.06 -1.05
CA ASP A 742 34.94 17.29 -1.66
C ASP A 742 35.19 15.98 -0.89
N ALA A 743 35.28 14.86 -1.61
CA ALA A 743 35.41 13.55 -0.98
C ALA A 743 36.70 13.42 -0.13
N SER A 744 37.83 13.95 -0.59
CA SER A 744 39.12 13.88 0.11
C SER A 744 39.11 14.71 1.43
N GLY A 745 38.55 15.92 1.41
CA GLY A 745 38.36 16.78 2.59
C GLY A 745 37.23 16.34 3.52
N PHE A 746 36.23 15.63 3.00
CA PHE A 746 35.24 14.90 3.79
C PHE A 746 35.89 13.74 4.56
N LEU A 747 36.62 12.85 3.86
CA LEU A 747 37.35 11.73 4.46
C LEU A 747 38.34 12.19 5.53
N LYS A 748 39.07 13.29 5.27
CA LYS A 748 40.00 13.89 6.23
C LYS A 748 39.32 14.37 7.52
N ARG A 749 38.10 14.93 7.42
CA ARG A 749 37.30 15.34 8.60
C ARG A 749 36.71 14.13 9.33
N LEU A 750 36.14 13.18 8.60
CA LEU A 750 35.58 11.95 9.16
C LEU A 750 36.65 11.15 9.92
N LEU A 751 37.85 10.99 9.35
CA LEU A 751 38.98 10.33 10.01
C LEU A 751 39.45 11.06 11.29
N GLY A 752 39.21 12.38 11.38
CA GLY A 752 39.39 13.15 12.62
C GLY A 752 38.37 12.77 13.69
N LEU A 753 37.08 12.65 13.32
CA LEU A 753 36.02 12.21 14.24
C LEU A 753 36.19 10.75 14.67
N ILE A 754 36.60 9.86 13.76
CA ILE A 754 36.93 8.46 14.07
C ILE A 754 38.08 8.40 15.08
N LYS A 755 39.18 9.13 14.84
CA LYS A 755 40.30 9.23 15.79
C LYS A 755 39.88 9.80 17.15
N TYR A 756 38.93 10.73 17.18
CA TYR A 756 38.34 11.19 18.43
C TYR A 756 37.53 10.10 19.14
N ALA A 757 36.69 9.35 18.42
CA ALA A 757 35.89 8.25 18.98
C ALA A 757 36.74 7.10 19.51
N CYS A 758 37.74 6.62 18.76
CA CYS A 758 38.66 5.57 19.22
C CYS A 758 39.44 6.00 20.47
N ASN A 759 39.89 7.27 20.55
CA ASN A 759 40.70 7.75 21.67
C ASN A 759 39.90 8.18 22.92
N ASN A 760 38.59 8.45 22.82
CA ASN A 760 37.80 9.06 23.91
C ASN A 760 36.43 8.38 24.17
N LYS A 761 36.07 7.36 23.40
CA LYS A 761 34.78 6.64 23.48
C LYS A 761 34.92 5.14 23.16
N ASP A 762 36.10 4.56 23.33
CA ASP A 762 36.39 3.15 23.07
C ASP A 762 35.95 2.68 21.65
N GLY A 763 36.04 3.58 20.66
CA GLY A 763 35.64 3.33 19.28
C GLY A 763 34.14 3.43 19.00
N GLN A 764 33.30 3.72 19.99
CA GLN A 764 31.84 3.63 19.88
C GLN A 764 31.19 4.96 19.49
N VAL A 765 30.33 4.95 18.46
CA VAL A 765 29.52 6.11 18.06
C VAL A 765 28.23 5.70 17.34
N GLU A 766 27.11 6.36 17.65
CA GLU A 766 25.85 6.19 16.92
C GLU A 766 26.01 6.62 15.45
N ALA A 767 25.49 5.83 14.50
CA ALA A 767 25.55 6.21 13.07
C ALA A 767 24.82 7.53 12.75
N GLU A 768 23.73 7.84 13.46
CA GLU A 768 23.02 9.13 13.35
C GLU A 768 23.89 10.31 13.81
N LYS A 769 24.55 10.17 14.96
CA LYS A 769 25.42 11.23 15.51
C LYS A 769 26.63 11.49 14.61
N LEU A 770 27.21 10.45 13.99
CA LEU A 770 28.33 10.61 13.06
C LEU A 770 27.89 11.26 11.72
N ALA A 771 26.68 10.96 11.22
CA ALA A 771 26.11 11.62 10.04
C ALA A 771 25.70 13.08 10.30
N ALA A 772 25.22 13.38 11.51
CA ALA A 772 24.92 14.73 11.97
C ALA A 772 26.19 15.60 12.09
N LEU A 773 27.22 15.14 12.79
CA LEU A 773 28.50 15.86 12.93
C LEU A 773 29.23 16.14 11.60
N MET A 774 28.89 15.38 10.55
CA MET A 774 29.39 15.56 9.18
C MET A 774 28.39 16.27 8.25
N GLY A 775 27.21 16.67 8.75
CA GLY A 775 26.17 17.39 8.02
C GLY A 775 25.67 16.68 6.76
N THR A 776 25.59 15.34 6.76
CA THR A 776 25.51 14.51 5.55
C THR A 776 24.55 13.31 5.68
N SER A 777 24.42 12.48 4.65
CA SER A 777 23.57 11.27 4.67
C SER A 777 24.22 10.09 5.44
N LYS A 778 23.41 9.18 5.99
CA LYS A 778 23.91 7.90 6.55
C LYS A 778 24.68 7.08 5.51
N MET A 779 24.29 7.18 4.24
CA MET A 779 24.96 6.51 3.11
C MET A 779 26.37 7.04 2.86
N ALA A 780 26.57 8.37 2.87
CA ALA A 780 27.91 8.96 2.72
C ALA A 780 28.87 8.54 3.85
N ILE A 781 28.37 8.40 5.08
CA ILE A 781 29.14 7.80 6.19
C ILE A 781 29.49 6.34 5.91
N ALA A 782 28.53 5.50 5.52
CA ALA A 782 28.76 4.08 5.24
C ALA A 782 29.76 3.86 4.08
N LEU A 783 29.65 4.63 3.00
CA LEU A 783 30.59 4.61 1.87
C LEU A 783 32.00 5.03 2.30
N ALA A 784 32.13 6.11 3.07
CA ALA A 784 33.41 6.59 3.56
C ALA A 784 34.08 5.63 4.56
N LEU A 785 33.32 5.00 5.47
CA LEU A 785 33.81 3.97 6.36
C LEU A 785 34.24 2.70 5.60
N THR A 786 33.48 2.30 4.56
CA THR A 786 33.84 1.18 3.67
C THR A 786 35.15 1.46 2.92
N LEU A 787 35.31 2.69 2.42
CA LEU A 787 36.54 3.13 1.75
C LEU A 787 37.75 3.16 2.70
N LEU A 788 37.60 3.73 3.90
CA LEU A 788 38.67 3.74 4.91
C LEU A 788 39.06 2.33 5.36
N ARG A 789 38.12 1.38 5.36
CA ARG A 789 38.40 -0.05 5.57
C ARG A 789 39.18 -0.68 4.40
N LYS A 790 38.80 -0.40 3.16
CA LYS A 790 39.51 -0.89 1.96
C LYS A 790 40.94 -0.33 1.83
N LEU A 791 41.17 0.88 2.32
CA LEU A 791 42.49 1.50 2.42
C LEU A 791 43.30 1.00 3.64
N HIS A 792 42.83 0.01 4.39
CA HIS A 792 43.45 -0.51 5.62
C HIS A 792 43.75 0.55 6.71
N VAL A 793 43.03 1.67 6.71
CA VAL A 793 43.13 2.71 7.75
C VAL A 793 42.48 2.25 9.05
N MET A 794 41.40 1.47 8.95
CA MET A 794 40.52 1.09 10.06
C MET A 794 39.76 -0.22 9.77
N ASP A 795 39.14 -0.80 10.79
CA ASP A 795 37.98 -1.67 10.62
C ASP A 795 36.74 -1.07 11.32
N TRP A 796 35.56 -1.53 10.93
CA TRP A 796 34.30 -1.23 11.60
C TRP A 796 33.27 -2.34 11.42
N PHE A 797 32.37 -2.43 12.40
CA PHE A 797 31.10 -3.14 12.27
C PHE A 797 29.97 -2.30 12.89
N ALA A 798 28.73 -2.72 12.63
CA ALA A 798 27.52 -2.08 13.16
C ALA A 798 26.63 -3.11 13.85
N GLU A 799 26.12 -2.77 15.02
CA GLU A 799 25.21 -3.60 15.81
C GLU A 799 24.21 -2.65 16.52
N GLU A 800 22.91 -2.95 16.42
CA GLU A 800 21.80 -2.15 17.00
C GLU A 800 21.84 -0.62 16.73
N GLY A 801 22.47 -0.20 15.63
CA GLY A 801 22.62 1.22 15.23
C GLY A 801 23.87 1.92 15.78
N MET A 802 24.61 1.26 16.67
CA MET A 802 25.96 1.66 17.09
C MET A 802 26.99 1.22 16.04
N LEU A 803 27.96 2.11 15.79
CA LEU A 803 29.18 1.79 15.05
C LEU A 803 30.31 1.53 16.05
N PHE A 804 31.05 0.45 15.82
CA PHE A 804 32.27 0.11 16.54
C PHE A 804 33.44 0.30 15.57
N LEU A 805 34.39 1.17 15.93
CA LEU A 805 35.44 1.68 15.05
C LEU A 805 36.82 1.39 15.65
N ASP A 806 37.71 0.72 14.90
CA ASP A 806 39.08 0.44 15.33
C ASP A 806 40.11 0.92 14.28
N LEU A 807 41.25 1.44 14.72
CA LEU A 807 42.26 2.07 13.84
C LEU A 807 43.43 1.12 13.59
N ILE A 808 43.54 0.64 12.35
CA ILE A 808 44.57 -0.32 11.94
C ILE A 808 45.90 0.39 11.65
N GLY A 809 45.89 1.45 10.82
CA GLY A 809 47.14 1.95 10.26
C GLY A 809 47.07 3.18 9.35
N ALA A 810 48.06 3.28 8.48
CA ALA A 810 48.15 4.30 7.43
C ALA A 810 47.48 3.79 6.14
N PRO A 811 46.94 4.67 5.27
CA PRO A 811 46.27 4.26 4.04
C PRO A 811 47.21 3.52 3.08
N GLU A 812 46.81 2.33 2.66
CA GLU A 812 47.44 1.58 1.56
C GLU A 812 46.73 1.89 0.24
N GLY A 813 47.34 2.77 -0.57
CA GLY A 813 46.78 3.24 -1.86
C GLY A 813 46.21 4.66 -1.81
N ALA A 814 45.80 5.19 -2.97
CA ALA A 814 45.07 6.46 -3.02
C ALA A 814 43.56 6.21 -2.90
N PRO A 815 42.81 7.00 -2.11
CA PRO A 815 41.34 6.91 -2.08
C PRO A 815 40.71 6.92 -3.47
N GLU A 816 41.25 7.74 -4.37
CA GLU A 816 40.82 7.94 -5.75
C GLU A 816 40.88 6.66 -6.62
N ASP A 817 41.67 5.64 -6.23
CA ASP A 817 41.78 4.35 -6.93
C ASP A 817 40.57 3.42 -6.66
N HIS A 818 39.73 3.74 -5.67
CA HIS A 818 38.61 2.88 -5.22
C HIS A 818 37.24 3.36 -5.75
N PRO A 819 36.37 2.45 -6.25
CA PRO A 819 35.00 2.81 -6.67
C PRO A 819 34.17 3.53 -5.60
N GLU A 820 34.38 3.18 -4.32
CA GLU A 820 33.70 3.80 -3.19
C GLU A 820 34.00 5.30 -3.04
N PHE A 821 35.17 5.78 -3.50
CA PHE A 821 35.49 7.21 -3.49
C PHE A 821 34.64 7.99 -4.49
N LYS A 822 34.42 7.43 -5.69
CA LYS A 822 33.48 8.02 -6.65
C LYS A 822 32.05 7.99 -6.10
N GLN A 823 31.60 6.86 -5.56
CA GLN A 823 30.26 6.75 -4.95
C GLN A 823 30.06 7.74 -3.80
N LEU A 824 31.10 7.97 -2.99
CA LEU A 824 31.11 8.99 -1.94
C LEU A 824 31.01 10.41 -2.54
N ALA A 825 31.79 10.73 -3.57
CA ALA A 825 31.70 12.02 -4.26
C ALA A 825 30.31 12.25 -4.89
N ASP A 826 29.74 11.23 -5.54
CA ASP A 826 28.39 11.26 -6.12
C ASP A 826 27.33 11.46 -5.02
N SER A 827 27.45 10.80 -3.85
CA SER A 827 26.53 10.97 -2.72
C SER A 827 26.66 12.35 -2.03
N LEU A 828 27.87 12.90 -1.94
CA LEU A 828 28.09 14.27 -1.47
C LEU A 828 27.57 15.32 -2.47
N ALA A 829 27.65 15.04 -3.77
CA ALA A 829 27.05 15.86 -4.81
C ALA A 829 25.50 15.85 -4.73
N GLN A 830 24.87 14.71 -4.45
CA GLN A 830 23.43 14.62 -4.19
C GLN A 830 23.00 15.45 -2.97
N VAL A 831 23.76 15.39 -1.87
CA VAL A 831 23.51 16.25 -0.69
C VAL A 831 23.61 17.74 -1.05
N LYS A 832 24.63 18.12 -1.83
CA LYS A 832 24.77 19.50 -2.33
C LYS A 832 23.58 19.90 -3.22
N GLN A 833 23.18 19.04 -4.16
CA GLN A 833 22.04 19.29 -5.06
C GLN A 833 20.73 19.47 -4.29
N PHE A 834 20.45 18.63 -3.30
CA PHE A 834 19.25 18.80 -2.46
C PHE A 834 19.28 20.10 -1.66
N ARG A 835 20.43 20.51 -1.13
CA ARG A 835 20.59 21.81 -0.43
C ARG A 835 20.45 23.01 -1.37
N GLN A 836 20.94 22.90 -2.60
CA GLN A 836 20.76 23.93 -3.63
C GLN A 836 19.29 24.04 -4.02
N TRP A 837 18.61 22.92 -4.30
CA TRP A 837 17.17 22.85 -4.56
C TRP A 837 16.35 23.48 -3.41
N MET A 838 16.67 23.15 -2.14
CA MET A 838 16.08 23.78 -0.95
C MET A 838 16.30 25.31 -0.86
N SER A 839 17.32 25.85 -1.55
CA SER A 839 17.60 27.29 -1.61
C SER A 839 16.88 28.02 -2.76
N GLU A 840 16.55 27.30 -3.83
CA GLU A 840 15.99 27.85 -5.07
C GLU A 840 14.47 27.63 -5.19
N SER A 841 13.97 26.45 -4.80
CA SER A 841 12.55 26.06 -4.94
C SER A 841 11.61 26.86 -4.04
N SER A 842 10.34 27.00 -4.43
CA SER A 842 9.33 27.64 -3.60
C SER A 842 8.99 26.82 -2.35
N ILE A 843 8.43 27.49 -1.33
CA ILE A 843 7.88 26.80 -0.15
C ILE A 843 6.86 25.73 -0.53
N LYS A 844 6.09 25.90 -1.61
CA LYS A 844 5.09 24.93 -2.04
C LYS A 844 5.76 23.63 -2.54
N GLU A 845 6.83 23.74 -3.33
CA GLU A 845 7.59 22.57 -3.81
C GLU A 845 8.31 21.86 -2.66
N ILE A 846 8.89 22.63 -1.72
CA ILE A 846 9.50 22.10 -0.49
C ILE A 846 8.47 21.37 0.37
N GLN A 847 7.24 21.92 0.49
CA GLN A 847 6.12 21.27 1.19
C GLN A 847 5.66 19.99 0.49
N LEU A 848 5.61 19.96 -0.85
CA LEU A 848 5.24 18.77 -1.62
C LEU A 848 6.28 17.64 -1.43
N ALA A 849 7.57 17.93 -1.56
CA ALA A 849 8.63 16.92 -1.43
C ALA A 849 8.74 16.28 -0.02
N VAL A 850 8.13 16.89 1.00
CA VAL A 850 8.03 16.30 2.35
C VAL A 850 6.63 15.83 2.71
N ALA A 851 5.62 16.11 1.89
CA ALA A 851 4.28 15.57 2.06
C ALA A 851 4.30 14.06 1.80
N SER A 852 3.76 13.28 2.73
CA SER A 852 3.64 11.83 2.57
C SER A 852 2.76 11.52 1.36
N ASN A 853 3.36 10.94 0.32
CA ASN A 853 2.81 10.65 -1.00
C ASN A 853 2.41 11.88 -1.84
N GLN A 854 3.38 12.56 -2.48
CA GLN A 854 3.37 12.79 -3.94
C GLN A 854 4.61 13.49 -4.53
N ILE A 855 4.87 13.19 -5.81
CA ILE A 855 5.73 13.90 -6.78
C ILE A 855 7.25 13.66 -6.72
N GLU A 856 7.79 13.39 -7.91
CA GLU A 856 9.20 13.16 -8.23
C GLU A 856 10.00 14.47 -8.36
N LEU A 857 11.34 14.37 -8.29
CA LEU A 857 12.23 15.50 -8.62
C LEU A 857 12.23 15.75 -10.13
N VAL A 858 11.51 16.78 -10.58
CA VAL A 858 11.55 17.27 -11.96
C VAL A 858 12.98 17.70 -12.31
N SER A 859 13.58 17.04 -13.30
CA SER A 859 14.88 17.40 -13.84
C SER A 859 14.78 18.72 -14.61
N VAL A 860 15.52 19.74 -14.18
CA VAL A 860 15.59 21.02 -14.89
C VAL A 860 16.38 20.85 -16.19
N GLY A 861 15.73 21.10 -17.34
CA GLY A 861 16.32 21.08 -18.66
C GLY A 861 15.76 22.18 -19.56
N GLU A 862 16.65 23.08 -19.99
CA GLU A 862 16.50 24.03 -21.11
C GLU A 862 15.26 24.94 -21.12
N THR A 863 15.42 26.09 -20.44
CA THR A 863 15.05 27.44 -20.91
C THR A 863 13.92 27.61 -21.93
N ASP A 864 12.90 28.39 -21.55
CA ASP A 864 12.52 29.53 -22.39
C ASP A 864 12.15 30.75 -21.52
N SER A 865 12.13 31.93 -22.13
CA SER A 865 12.24 33.24 -21.48
C SER A 865 10.90 33.94 -21.18
N LEU A 866 10.89 34.76 -20.12
CA LEU A 866 10.31 36.13 -20.12
C LEU A 866 10.74 36.90 -18.85
N GLU A 867 10.68 38.23 -18.91
CA GLU A 867 11.58 39.12 -18.16
C GLU A 867 11.02 39.75 -16.86
N GLU A 868 11.94 40.45 -16.18
CA GLU A 868 11.82 41.16 -14.92
C GLU A 868 10.68 42.19 -14.84
N SER A 869 10.16 42.41 -13.63
CA SER A 869 10.10 43.77 -13.07
C SER A 869 10.00 43.72 -11.55
N ALA A 870 10.90 44.43 -10.87
CA ALA A 870 10.94 44.50 -9.40
C ALA A 870 10.90 45.95 -8.90
N LEU A 871 10.10 46.15 -7.84
CA LEU A 871 10.34 47.08 -6.72
C LEU A 871 11.12 48.37 -6.99
N THR A 872 10.40 49.44 -7.36
CA THR A 872 10.52 50.81 -6.79
C THR A 872 9.15 51.49 -6.97
N GLY A 873 8.74 52.50 -6.20
CA GLY A 873 9.29 53.15 -5.01
C GLY A 873 8.41 54.37 -4.70
N ASN A 874 8.12 54.67 -3.43
CA ASN A 874 7.32 55.85 -3.08
C ASN A 874 8.19 57.11 -3.13
N GLU A 875 7.84 58.10 -3.96
CA GLU A 875 8.00 59.51 -3.61
C GLU A 875 7.03 60.42 -4.39
N ASP A 876 6.99 61.69 -4.00
CA ASP A 876 5.80 62.54 -3.98
C ASP A 876 5.68 63.55 -5.15
N LEU A 877 4.48 64.13 -5.32
CA LEU A 877 4.19 65.44 -5.94
C LEU A 877 4.24 65.70 -7.48
N ILE A 878 3.08 66.18 -7.98
CA ILE A 878 2.86 67.39 -8.83
C ILE A 878 2.75 67.29 -10.39
N ASP A 879 1.64 67.89 -10.85
CA ASP A 879 1.22 68.51 -12.14
C ASP A 879 1.03 67.78 -13.49
N ASP A 880 -0.13 68.16 -14.07
CA ASP A 880 -0.47 68.48 -15.47
C ASP A 880 -0.63 67.43 -16.61
N ASP A 881 -1.89 66.95 -16.70
CA ASP A 881 -2.91 67.41 -17.69
C ASP A 881 -3.14 66.63 -19.02
N GLN A 882 -4.42 66.70 -19.45
CA GLN A 882 -5.04 66.39 -20.75
C GLN A 882 -4.97 64.99 -21.38
N SER A 883 -6.08 64.24 -21.20
CA SER A 883 -6.90 63.65 -22.29
C SER A 883 -6.30 62.51 -23.17
N TYR A 884 -7.06 61.52 -23.65
CA TYR A 884 -8.41 61.60 -24.23
C TYR A 884 -9.31 60.39 -23.92
N SER A 885 -10.62 60.61 -24.09
CA SER A 885 -11.73 59.70 -23.76
C SER A 885 -12.01 58.59 -24.78
N ARG A 886 -12.39 57.41 -24.27
CA ARG A 886 -13.52 56.53 -24.72
C ARG A 886 -13.55 55.32 -23.78
N GLU A 887 -14.54 55.06 -22.93
CA GLU A 887 -16.00 54.90 -23.15
C GLU A 887 -16.35 53.94 -24.31
N GLY A 888 -17.13 52.87 -24.09
CA GLY A 888 -17.66 52.35 -22.83
C GLY A 888 -18.81 51.34 -23.01
N ALA A 889 -19.10 50.55 -21.97
CA ALA A 889 -20.12 49.50 -21.87
C ALA A 889 -19.91 48.27 -22.81
N ILE A 890 -20.35 47.05 -22.46
CA ILE A 890 -21.15 46.60 -21.30
C ILE A 890 -20.31 45.65 -20.44
#